data_AF-A0AAU8LPF2-F1
#
_entry.id   AF-A0AAU8LPF2-F1
#
_cell.length_a   1.000
_cell.length_b   1.000
_cell.length_c   1.000
_cell.angle_alpha   90.00
_cell.angle_beta   90.00
_cell.angle_gamma   90.00
#
_symmetry.space_group_name_H-M   'P 1'
#
loop_
_entity.id
_entity.type
_entity.pdbx_description
1 polymer ?
#
loop_
_entity_poly.entity_id
_entity_poly.type
_entity_poly.pdbx_seq_one_letter_code
_entity_poly.pdbx_strand_id
1 'polypeptide(L)'
;MHSGTAASPVWEKTTTDLAGRTVKTEKPGYLGTEISENFYNDKGQLWKTTVPGLADTLHEYDELGNRTRSGLDIDSSGVLETASDDRISGSETMYMLYDGEWWTEETQSIFAESGSSTETVTGRTRTRLTGLGAGNLVSETMSEDIHGNETVSSRYINRTSHTITEITDYPDSDTDAVQESLYGLLKSSTDKSGITTTFQYDALERRTGVTDPRTGQSITHYNTLGQVDYTEDAATKRTEYGYDPITGRKSSVTDAENRTVYFLYDDLDRVTHTWGATSPVRYEYDGYGRMDTMYTWRSGGEGWDTPLWPSANDPLADITRWHYHEATGLLESKEDAQHHQTLYSYIENGKLYTRTWARNSASLVTTYSYDINTGELTGIDYSDTTPDIGFTYYRSGQRHTVSDAVGTRTFTYTTALQPDSESITGLISRTLTRSYETTGVIGRNTGFSTDSSYAVTYGYDNTGRFNGVSWNVGTHSDTVQYGYEPNSHLLHTTTFSSGALVTNSYEPHRNLKTSVLNTYNATTISQYAYTHDDIGRRKTMTTSGDAFSISLPVPPDQKLVNTGTYTSVGYTANDLNQYTSVETNNGAAASPAYDNDGDLTDDGTFIYTWNGENRLSTVTPKTPAVSDEKLEFLYDYMGRRARKITTAWDGSTWQSDETRFFVYDGWNLIEELDGAGAVTASYIHGLDLSQSLQGAGGIGGILARVDHGTDKVHLYFYDANGNVGQLIDTADGSVVAAYEYAPFGGLTSAMGTYATTSPFRFSSKYADDVTGLYYYGYRYYSPRLGRWLSRDPIGEEGGINLYGFVGNDGGNAIDPAGHETWIDINGIVICNPSNQNDNGIYQYTRGGWGPAAPVGESYFWDTFEKGSKIFMNRDKTNDFFELAKSTEWIPDTIVALESRSGKKYDPKVTWGYKPTSGFVLNGKYATVRDIGNALAGLNARIGATPFKEFQRMAGAVHQKKGLTGIALSYFGKEYGPAPTYGEINLQYRMSIIGYNELYDAYKKWKRKWEQNATKKNREMNIISP
;
A
#
# COMPACT_ATOMS: atom_id res chain seq x y z
N MET A 1 -33.10 3.47 -3.72
CA MET A 1 -32.88 4.17 -2.44
C MET A 1 -31.36 4.19 -2.32
N HIS A 2 -30.63 5.29 -2.47
CA HIS A 2 -30.97 6.71 -2.42
C HIS A 2 -32.02 7.16 -3.45
N SER A 3 -32.93 8.01 -3.01
CA SER A 3 -33.77 8.82 -3.88
C SER A 3 -33.27 10.24 -3.72
N GLY A 4 -32.28 10.62 -4.51
CA GLY A 4 -32.03 12.03 -4.77
C GLY A 4 -33.31 12.66 -5.30
N THR A 5 -33.48 13.96 -5.10
CA THR A 5 -34.49 14.69 -5.86
C THR A 5 -34.17 14.52 -7.36
N ALA A 6 -35.14 14.71 -8.24
CA ALA A 6 -34.87 14.77 -9.70
C ALA A 6 -33.86 15.88 -10.09
N ALA A 7 -33.43 16.69 -9.12
CA ALA A 7 -32.45 17.76 -9.24
C ALA A 7 -31.11 17.43 -8.55
N SER A 8 -30.85 16.18 -8.13
CA SER A 8 -29.53 15.81 -7.60
C SER A 8 -28.48 15.90 -8.72
N PRO A 9 -27.36 16.61 -8.50
CA PRO A 9 -26.28 16.73 -9.49
C PRO A 9 -25.55 15.38 -9.67
N VAL A 10 -25.57 14.53 -8.64
CA VAL A 10 -25.10 13.15 -8.70
C VAL A 10 -26.28 12.25 -9.09
N TRP A 11 -26.21 11.67 -10.27
CA TRP A 11 -27.25 10.78 -10.77
C TRP A 11 -26.64 9.66 -11.61
N GLU A 12 -27.35 8.55 -11.69
CA GLU A 12 -27.06 7.50 -12.66
C GLU A 12 -28.39 7.08 -13.28
N LYS A 13 -28.41 6.93 -14.60
CA LYS A 13 -29.58 6.50 -15.35
C LYS A 13 -29.23 5.28 -16.17
N THR A 14 -29.80 4.17 -15.75
CA THR A 14 -29.71 2.88 -16.44
C THR A 14 -30.92 2.71 -17.34
N THR A 15 -30.70 2.43 -18.62
CA THR A 15 -31.73 2.09 -19.60
C THR A 15 -31.63 0.60 -19.90
N THR A 16 -32.67 -0.15 -19.57
CA THR A 16 -32.76 -1.59 -19.85
C THR A 16 -33.64 -1.87 -21.06
N ASP A 17 -33.34 -2.92 -21.80
CA ASP A 17 -34.24 -3.48 -22.80
C ASP A 17 -35.43 -4.25 -22.18
N LEU A 18 -36.27 -4.85 -23.03
CA LEU A 18 -37.43 -5.62 -22.60
C LEU A 18 -37.08 -6.91 -21.84
N ALA A 19 -35.83 -7.40 -21.94
CA ALA A 19 -35.33 -8.55 -21.20
C ALA A 19 -34.72 -8.15 -19.85
N GLY A 20 -34.69 -6.86 -19.51
CA GLY A 20 -34.14 -6.33 -18.27
C GLY A 20 -32.63 -6.10 -18.30
N ARG A 21 -32.04 -6.09 -19.50
CA ARG A 21 -30.61 -5.85 -19.74
C ARG A 21 -30.36 -4.36 -20.07
N THR A 22 -29.74 -3.59 -19.19
CA THR A 22 -28.89 -2.39 -19.41
C THR A 22 -28.19 -2.39 -20.76
N VAL A 23 -28.79 -1.64 -21.68
CA VAL A 23 -28.20 -1.28 -22.96
C VAL A 23 -27.45 0.05 -22.89
N LYS A 24 -27.72 0.87 -21.87
CA LYS A 24 -27.12 2.19 -21.73
C LYS A 24 -27.09 2.63 -20.27
N THR A 25 -25.95 3.12 -19.82
CA THR A 25 -25.79 3.81 -18.54
C THR A 25 -25.34 5.23 -18.81
N GLU A 26 -26.02 6.20 -18.22
CA GLU A 26 -25.68 7.62 -18.29
C GLU A 26 -25.37 8.11 -16.88
N LYS A 27 -24.30 8.89 -16.72
CA LYS A 27 -23.93 9.52 -15.45
C LYS A 27 -23.24 10.87 -15.69
N PRO A 28 -23.17 11.78 -14.72
CA PRO A 28 -22.32 12.95 -14.82
C PRO A 28 -20.84 12.55 -14.97
N GLY A 29 -20.16 13.18 -15.92
CA GLY A 29 -18.71 13.30 -16.03
C GLY A 29 -18.28 14.76 -15.80
N TYR A 30 -16.97 14.99 -15.81
CA TYR A 30 -16.42 16.32 -15.50
C TYR A 30 -16.73 17.36 -16.58
N LEU A 31 -16.76 16.94 -17.86
CA LEU A 31 -17.02 17.82 -19.02
C LEU A 31 -18.47 17.75 -19.52
N GLY A 32 -19.34 16.97 -18.88
CA GLY A 32 -20.70 16.71 -19.34
C GLY A 32 -21.17 15.31 -18.97
N THR A 33 -22.26 14.83 -19.56
CA THR A 33 -22.76 13.47 -19.30
C THR A 33 -21.88 12.41 -19.96
N GLU A 34 -21.40 11.46 -19.20
CA GLU A 34 -20.74 10.25 -19.68
C GLU A 34 -21.78 9.17 -20.00
N ILE A 35 -21.60 8.50 -21.14
CA ILE A 35 -22.51 7.48 -21.66
C ILE A 35 -21.72 6.20 -21.90
N SER A 36 -22.15 5.11 -21.29
CA SER A 36 -21.67 3.76 -21.58
C SER A 36 -22.79 2.95 -22.21
N GLU A 37 -22.50 2.20 -23.26
CA GLU A 37 -23.49 1.41 -24.02
C GLU A 37 -23.06 -0.06 -24.11
N ASN A 38 -24.04 -0.95 -23.95
CA ASN A 38 -23.87 -2.39 -24.01
C ASN A 38 -24.70 -2.94 -25.18
N PHE A 39 -24.07 -3.77 -26.00
CA PHE A 39 -24.69 -4.36 -27.18
C PHE A 39 -24.76 -5.88 -27.05
N TYR A 40 -25.95 -6.42 -27.26
CA TYR A 40 -26.24 -7.85 -27.12
C TYR A 40 -26.45 -8.52 -28.48
N ASN A 41 -25.93 -9.74 -28.62
CA ASN A 41 -26.13 -10.54 -29.84
C ASN A 41 -27.51 -11.21 -29.83
N ASP A 42 -27.86 -11.93 -30.90
CA ASP A 42 -29.17 -12.60 -31.04
C ASP A 42 -29.41 -13.70 -29.98
N LYS A 43 -28.35 -14.25 -29.38
CA LYS A 43 -28.41 -15.21 -28.26
C LYS A 43 -28.51 -14.50 -26.90
N GLY A 44 -28.46 -13.18 -26.90
CA GLY A 44 -28.58 -12.31 -25.76
C GLY A 44 -27.33 -12.18 -24.89
N GLN A 45 -26.17 -12.50 -25.44
CA GLN A 45 -24.87 -12.35 -24.80
C GLN A 45 -24.29 -10.98 -25.15
N LEU A 46 -23.59 -10.34 -24.20
CA LEU A 46 -22.92 -9.06 -24.41
C LEU A 46 -21.75 -9.26 -25.39
N TRP A 47 -21.78 -8.64 -26.56
CA TRP A 47 -20.71 -8.77 -27.56
C TRP A 47 -19.88 -7.50 -27.72
N LYS A 48 -20.40 -6.35 -27.30
CA LYS A 48 -19.68 -5.07 -27.34
C LYS A 48 -20.08 -4.15 -26.20
N THR A 49 -19.10 -3.43 -25.66
CA THR A 49 -19.26 -2.36 -24.69
C THR A 49 -18.54 -1.11 -25.20
N THR A 50 -19.25 0.01 -25.27
CA THR A 50 -18.69 1.32 -25.62
C THR A 50 -18.65 2.16 -24.34
N VAL A 51 -17.49 2.73 -24.02
CA VAL A 51 -17.33 3.68 -22.91
C VAL A 51 -16.57 4.91 -23.40
N PRO A 52 -16.78 6.10 -22.80
CA PRO A 52 -16.03 7.30 -23.20
C PRO A 52 -14.53 7.06 -23.02
N GLY A 53 -13.68 7.79 -23.75
CA GLY A 53 -12.22 7.78 -23.61
C GLY A 53 -11.50 6.43 -23.65
N LEU A 54 -12.09 5.40 -24.29
CA LEU A 54 -11.49 4.11 -24.63
C LEU A 54 -12.07 3.60 -25.96
N ALA A 55 -11.35 2.69 -26.61
CA ALA A 55 -11.86 1.90 -27.73
C ALA A 55 -12.99 0.96 -27.27
N ASP A 56 -13.79 0.48 -28.23
CA ASP A 56 -14.85 -0.48 -27.96
C ASP A 56 -14.26 -1.79 -27.38
N THR A 57 -14.86 -2.29 -26.31
CA THR A 57 -14.53 -3.62 -25.78
C THR A 57 -15.41 -4.67 -26.44
N LEU A 58 -14.83 -5.62 -27.15
CA LEU A 58 -15.55 -6.71 -27.81
C LEU A 58 -15.45 -8.01 -27.01
N HIS A 59 -16.46 -8.87 -27.15
CA HIS A 59 -16.50 -10.19 -26.55
C HIS A 59 -16.94 -11.25 -27.57
N GLU A 60 -16.22 -12.36 -27.59
CA GLU A 60 -16.52 -13.50 -28.44
C GLU A 60 -16.83 -14.75 -27.63
N TYR A 61 -17.67 -15.63 -28.20
CA TYR A 61 -18.19 -16.81 -27.50
C TYR A 61 -18.08 -18.05 -28.38
N ASP A 62 -17.90 -19.20 -27.74
CA ASP A 62 -18.00 -20.50 -28.39
C ASP A 62 -19.47 -20.90 -28.68
N GLU A 63 -19.64 -22.09 -29.27
CA GLU A 63 -20.97 -22.62 -29.58
C GLU A 63 -21.82 -22.91 -28.33
N LEU A 64 -21.18 -23.19 -27.20
CA LEU A 64 -21.81 -23.47 -25.90
C LEU A 64 -22.15 -22.20 -25.12
N GLY A 65 -21.68 -21.05 -25.60
CA GLY A 65 -21.91 -19.74 -25.02
C GLY A 65 -20.91 -19.34 -23.94
N ASN A 66 -19.78 -20.04 -23.82
CA ASN A 66 -18.66 -19.62 -22.99
C ASN A 66 -17.88 -18.52 -23.72
N ARG A 67 -17.43 -17.50 -22.99
CA ARG A 67 -16.63 -16.42 -23.59
C ARG A 67 -15.22 -16.93 -23.88
N THR A 68 -14.79 -16.85 -25.14
CA THR A 68 -13.48 -17.33 -25.59
C THR A 68 -12.46 -16.21 -25.70
N ARG A 69 -12.90 -15.00 -26.08
CA ARG A 69 -12.03 -13.82 -26.19
C ARG A 69 -12.74 -12.55 -25.71
N SER A 70 -11.94 -11.61 -25.22
CA SER A 70 -12.37 -10.26 -24.85
C SER A 70 -11.24 -9.27 -25.07
N GLY A 71 -11.53 -8.06 -25.54
CA GLY A 71 -10.46 -7.10 -25.79
C GLY A 71 -10.90 -5.73 -26.29
N LEU A 72 -9.96 -4.78 -26.29
CA LEU A 72 -10.14 -3.47 -26.91
C LEU A 72 -9.90 -3.56 -28.42
N ASP A 73 -10.89 -3.13 -29.20
CA ASP A 73 -10.86 -3.00 -30.67
C ASP A 73 -10.19 -1.67 -31.06
N ILE A 74 -8.85 -1.67 -31.06
CA ILE A 74 -8.06 -0.44 -31.18
C ILE A 74 -8.13 0.14 -32.58
N ASP A 75 -8.21 -0.71 -33.60
CA ASP A 75 -8.31 -0.29 -34.99
C ASP A 75 -9.75 0.01 -35.45
N SER A 76 -10.73 -0.20 -34.57
CA SER A 76 -12.16 0.02 -34.82
C SER A 76 -12.69 -0.81 -36.00
N SER A 77 -12.12 -2.00 -36.21
CA SER A 77 -12.56 -2.95 -37.25
C SER A 77 -13.91 -3.59 -36.93
N GLY A 78 -14.31 -3.60 -35.66
CA GLY A 78 -15.53 -4.24 -35.15
C GLY A 78 -15.38 -5.73 -34.85
N VAL A 79 -14.16 -6.28 -34.93
CA VAL A 79 -13.83 -7.68 -34.64
C VAL A 79 -12.49 -7.77 -33.90
N LEU A 80 -12.25 -8.82 -33.12
CA LEU A 80 -10.96 -9.02 -32.45
C LEU A 80 -9.99 -9.80 -33.35
N GLU A 81 -9.10 -9.07 -34.04
CA GLU A 81 -8.12 -9.66 -34.94
C GLU A 81 -6.84 -10.08 -34.19
N THR A 82 -6.52 -11.38 -34.19
CA THR A 82 -5.34 -11.86 -33.44
C THR A 82 -4.03 -11.24 -33.94
N ALA A 83 -3.94 -10.94 -35.24
CA ALA A 83 -2.78 -10.30 -35.88
C ALA A 83 -2.98 -8.79 -36.12
N SER A 84 -3.63 -8.07 -35.20
CA SER A 84 -3.75 -6.60 -35.19
C SER A 84 -3.08 -5.99 -33.94
N ASP A 85 -3.40 -4.72 -33.65
CA ASP A 85 -3.03 -4.03 -32.41
C ASP A 85 -4.08 -4.19 -31.29
N ASP A 86 -5.20 -4.88 -31.53
CA ASP A 86 -6.26 -5.07 -30.55
C ASP A 86 -5.76 -5.71 -29.27
N ARG A 87 -6.18 -5.23 -28.09
CA ARG A 87 -5.74 -5.83 -26.82
C ARG A 87 -6.59 -7.01 -26.45
N ILE A 88 -6.16 -8.20 -26.84
CA ILE A 88 -6.96 -9.42 -26.72
C ILE A 88 -6.50 -10.27 -25.52
N SER A 89 -7.47 -10.64 -24.70
CA SER A 89 -7.41 -11.70 -23.71
C SER A 89 -8.22 -12.91 -24.19
N GLY A 90 -7.68 -14.10 -23.98
CA GLY A 90 -8.29 -15.38 -24.32
C GLY A 90 -8.61 -16.20 -23.07
N SER A 91 -9.66 -17.01 -23.15
CA SER A 91 -10.05 -17.96 -22.13
C SER A 91 -10.58 -19.23 -22.80
N GLU A 92 -10.02 -20.38 -22.43
CA GLU A 92 -10.50 -21.68 -22.88
C GLU A 92 -10.91 -22.53 -21.68
N THR A 93 -12.05 -23.21 -21.76
CA THR A 93 -12.48 -24.16 -20.74
C THR A 93 -12.68 -25.53 -21.35
N MET A 94 -12.01 -26.54 -20.79
CA MET A 94 -12.14 -27.92 -21.24
C MET A 94 -12.35 -28.89 -20.08
N TYR A 95 -12.92 -30.05 -20.39
CA TYR A 95 -13.01 -31.18 -19.48
C TYR A 95 -11.97 -32.22 -19.87
N MET A 96 -11.13 -32.62 -18.94
CA MET A 96 -10.05 -33.57 -19.19
C MET A 96 -10.06 -34.72 -18.19
N LEU A 97 -9.61 -35.88 -18.65
CA LEU A 97 -9.31 -37.02 -17.78
C LEU A 97 -7.81 -36.98 -17.45
N TYR A 98 -7.47 -36.74 -16.18
CA TYR A 98 -6.11 -36.65 -15.68
C TYR A 98 -5.96 -37.54 -14.44
N ASP A 99 -4.94 -38.39 -14.44
CA ASP A 99 -4.70 -39.43 -13.43
C ASP A 99 -5.95 -40.27 -13.07
N GLY A 100 -6.73 -40.64 -14.09
CA GLY A 100 -7.93 -41.47 -13.93
C GLY A 100 -9.17 -40.72 -13.42
N GLU A 101 -9.10 -39.40 -13.23
CA GLU A 101 -10.19 -38.58 -12.70
C GLU A 101 -10.54 -37.43 -13.65
N TRP A 102 -11.78 -36.97 -13.60
CA TRP A 102 -12.25 -35.85 -14.42
C TRP A 102 -11.93 -34.52 -13.74
N TRP A 103 -11.44 -33.58 -14.54
CA TRP A 103 -11.11 -32.21 -14.16
C TRP A 103 -11.72 -31.22 -15.15
N THR A 104 -12.05 -30.02 -14.66
CA THR A 104 -12.22 -28.84 -15.52
C THR A 104 -10.92 -28.06 -15.54
N GLU A 105 -10.38 -27.78 -16.71
CA GLU A 105 -9.24 -26.89 -16.91
C GLU A 105 -9.74 -25.58 -17.53
N GLU A 106 -9.33 -24.46 -16.92
CA GLU A 106 -9.53 -23.10 -17.41
C GLU A 106 -8.15 -22.53 -17.77
N THR A 107 -7.90 -22.28 -19.04
CA THR A 107 -6.65 -21.69 -19.55
C THR A 107 -6.88 -20.22 -19.88
N GLN A 108 -6.02 -19.34 -19.36
CA GLN A 108 -6.04 -17.91 -19.65
C GLN A 108 -4.86 -17.54 -20.55
N SER A 109 -5.06 -16.60 -21.47
CA SER A 109 -4.03 -16.17 -22.42
C SER A 109 -4.17 -14.72 -22.86
N ILE A 110 -3.10 -14.18 -23.46
CA ILE A 110 -3.10 -12.87 -24.11
C ILE A 110 -2.36 -12.92 -25.45
N PHE A 111 -2.56 -11.90 -26.28
CA PHE A 111 -1.79 -11.65 -27.51
C PHE A 111 -0.90 -10.42 -27.29
N ALA A 112 0.33 -10.65 -26.84
CA ALA A 112 1.21 -9.59 -26.32
C ALA A 112 1.96 -8.80 -27.42
N GLU A 113 2.11 -9.39 -28.61
CA GLU A 113 2.88 -8.82 -29.71
C GLU A 113 1.98 -8.10 -30.73
N SER A 114 2.36 -6.87 -31.11
CA SER A 114 1.68 -6.10 -32.16
C SER A 114 1.73 -6.83 -33.50
N GLY A 115 0.59 -6.94 -34.18
CA GLY A 115 0.48 -7.57 -35.50
C GLY A 115 0.74 -9.08 -35.54
N SER A 116 0.79 -9.75 -34.39
CA SER A 116 1.17 -11.15 -34.24
C SER A 116 0.02 -11.96 -33.63
N SER A 117 -0.33 -13.08 -34.26
CA SER A 117 -1.31 -14.03 -33.74
C SER A 117 -0.73 -15.03 -32.74
N THR A 118 0.46 -14.75 -32.20
CA THR A 118 1.12 -15.62 -31.21
C THR A 118 0.46 -15.45 -29.85
N GLU A 119 -0.13 -16.53 -29.36
CA GLU A 119 -0.79 -16.59 -28.07
C GLU A 119 0.22 -16.85 -26.95
N THR A 120 0.11 -16.10 -25.85
CA THR A 120 0.88 -16.30 -24.61
C THR A 120 -0.06 -16.78 -23.51
N VAL A 121 0.06 -18.05 -23.11
CA VAL A 121 -0.71 -18.61 -21.99
C VAL A 121 -0.19 -18.01 -20.69
N THR A 122 -1.07 -17.38 -19.91
CA THR A 122 -0.70 -16.68 -18.67
C THR A 122 -0.92 -17.53 -17.42
N GLY A 123 -1.73 -18.58 -17.52
CA GLY A 123 -1.89 -19.58 -16.47
C GLY A 123 -3.00 -20.58 -16.76
N ARG A 124 -3.03 -21.64 -15.96
CA ARG A 124 -4.07 -22.68 -16.01
C ARG A 124 -4.63 -22.93 -14.62
N THR A 125 -5.93 -23.14 -14.51
CA THR A 125 -6.57 -23.59 -13.27
C THR A 125 -7.33 -24.88 -13.53
N ARG A 126 -6.98 -25.94 -12.80
CA ARG A 126 -7.68 -27.23 -12.85
C ARG A 126 -8.50 -27.42 -11.57
N THR A 127 -9.75 -27.81 -11.71
CA THR A 127 -10.61 -28.18 -10.57
C THR A 127 -11.10 -29.60 -10.73
N ARG A 128 -10.88 -30.43 -9.71
CA ARG A 128 -11.24 -31.86 -9.75
C ARG A 128 -12.75 -32.05 -9.62
N LEU A 129 -13.31 -32.90 -10.47
CA LEU A 129 -14.75 -33.22 -10.53
C LEU A 129 -15.09 -34.61 -9.96
N THR A 130 -14.21 -35.59 -10.10
CA THR A 130 -14.43 -36.98 -9.63
C THR A 130 -13.32 -37.45 -8.67
N GLY A 131 -13.51 -38.59 -8.02
CA GLY A 131 -12.54 -39.11 -7.04
C GLY A 131 -12.57 -38.44 -5.67
N LEU A 132 -13.51 -37.50 -5.48
CA LEU A 132 -13.75 -36.85 -4.20
C LEU A 132 -14.48 -37.80 -3.23
N GLY A 133 -14.14 -37.74 -1.94
CA GLY A 133 -14.70 -38.53 -0.85
C GLY A 133 -13.77 -39.63 -0.32
N ALA A 134 -12.84 -40.13 -1.13
CA ALA A 134 -11.77 -41.01 -0.65
C ALA A 134 -10.86 -40.24 0.32
N GLY A 135 -10.51 -40.86 1.45
CA GLY A 135 -9.65 -40.22 2.46
C GLY A 135 -10.20 -38.91 3.05
N ASN A 136 -11.51 -38.66 2.95
CA ASN A 136 -12.18 -37.40 3.31
C ASN A 136 -11.89 -36.18 2.41
N LEU A 137 -11.23 -36.34 1.27
CA LEU A 137 -11.02 -35.25 0.30
C LEU A 137 -12.36 -34.73 -0.24
N VAL A 138 -12.57 -33.42 -0.31
CA VAL A 138 -13.82 -32.82 -0.81
C VAL A 138 -13.63 -31.78 -1.91
N SER A 139 -12.43 -31.23 -2.06
CA SER A 139 -12.07 -30.38 -3.19
C SER A 139 -10.57 -30.37 -3.38
N GLU A 140 -10.16 -30.22 -4.64
CA GLU A 140 -8.76 -30.11 -5.05
C GLU A 140 -8.68 -29.19 -6.27
N THR A 141 -7.74 -28.25 -6.21
CA THR A 141 -7.46 -27.28 -7.28
C THR A 141 -5.97 -27.25 -7.55
N MET A 142 -5.58 -27.27 -8.82
CA MET A 142 -4.21 -27.04 -9.26
C MET A 142 -4.18 -25.73 -10.03
N SER A 143 -3.26 -24.84 -9.67
CA SER A 143 -2.99 -23.61 -10.40
C SER A 143 -1.59 -23.66 -10.97
N GLU A 144 -1.48 -23.46 -12.27
CA GLU A 144 -0.23 -23.40 -13.01
C GLU A 144 0.02 -21.94 -13.40
N ASP A 145 1.20 -21.40 -13.08
CA ASP A 145 1.60 -20.06 -13.52
C ASP A 145 2.09 -20.05 -14.99
N ILE A 146 2.46 -18.87 -15.50
CA ILE A 146 2.98 -18.69 -16.86
C ILE A 146 4.25 -19.52 -17.16
N HIS A 147 4.96 -19.97 -16.12
CA HIS A 147 6.19 -20.75 -16.23
C HIS A 147 5.95 -22.25 -16.06
N GLY A 148 4.72 -22.67 -15.80
CA GLY A 148 4.39 -24.08 -15.55
C GLY A 148 4.57 -24.51 -14.09
N ASN A 149 4.85 -23.60 -13.16
CA ASN A 149 4.97 -23.96 -11.75
C ASN A 149 3.57 -24.23 -11.17
N GLU A 150 3.38 -25.41 -10.58
CA GLU A 150 2.08 -25.85 -10.07
C GLU A 150 1.95 -25.62 -8.56
N THR A 151 0.85 -25.00 -8.13
CA THR A 151 0.42 -24.91 -6.73
C THR A 151 -0.84 -25.75 -6.57
N VAL A 152 -0.82 -26.70 -5.62
CA VAL A 152 -1.94 -27.61 -5.37
C VAL A 152 -2.61 -27.24 -4.06
N SER A 153 -3.94 -27.08 -4.07
CA SER A 153 -4.73 -26.81 -2.87
C SER A 153 -5.79 -27.89 -2.68
N SER A 154 -5.70 -28.59 -1.56
CA SER A 154 -6.55 -29.74 -1.24
C SER A 154 -7.27 -29.54 0.09
N ARG A 155 -8.52 -30.00 0.15
CA ARG A 155 -9.40 -29.78 1.30
C ARG A 155 -10.04 -31.07 1.76
N TYR A 156 -9.93 -31.35 3.06
CA TYR A 156 -10.41 -32.57 3.70
C TYR A 156 -11.45 -32.25 4.77
N ILE A 157 -12.54 -33.02 4.85
CA ILE A 157 -13.55 -32.89 5.92
C ILE A 157 -13.67 -34.21 6.69
N ASN A 158 -13.17 -34.24 7.92
CA ASN A 158 -13.46 -35.32 8.85
C ASN A 158 -14.72 -34.99 9.67
N ARG A 159 -15.83 -35.62 9.30
CA ARG A 159 -17.13 -35.42 9.95
C ARG A 159 -17.21 -35.96 11.38
N THR A 160 -16.35 -36.91 11.74
CA THR A 160 -16.34 -37.55 13.07
C THR A 160 -15.65 -36.66 14.10
N SER A 161 -14.51 -36.06 13.73
CA SER A 161 -13.80 -35.10 14.57
C SER A 161 -14.27 -33.66 14.41
N HIS A 162 -15.19 -33.40 13.47
CA HIS A 162 -15.64 -32.06 13.09
C HIS A 162 -14.48 -31.14 12.64
N THR A 163 -13.46 -31.73 12.00
CA THR A 163 -12.29 -31.02 11.52
C THR A 163 -12.31 -30.83 10.02
N ILE A 164 -11.83 -29.67 9.58
CA ILE A 164 -11.49 -29.35 8.19
C ILE A 164 -10.00 -29.12 8.15
N THR A 165 -9.32 -29.76 7.21
CA THR A 165 -7.89 -29.54 6.95
C THR A 165 -7.74 -29.07 5.52
N GLU A 166 -7.09 -27.93 5.35
CA GLU A 166 -6.71 -27.36 4.05
C GLU A 166 -5.20 -27.41 3.93
N ILE A 167 -4.71 -27.97 2.83
CA ILE A 167 -3.29 -28.15 2.54
C ILE A 167 -3.00 -27.43 1.23
N THR A 168 -1.98 -26.59 1.23
CA THR A 168 -1.46 -25.96 0.02
C THR A 168 0.01 -26.33 -0.16
N ASP A 169 0.28 -27.04 -1.25
CA ASP A 169 1.62 -27.39 -1.72
C ASP A 169 2.09 -26.29 -2.69
N TYR A 170 3.28 -25.76 -2.43
CA TYR A 170 3.88 -24.68 -3.21
C TYR A 170 5.12 -25.20 -3.95
N PRO A 171 5.31 -24.80 -5.23
CA PRO A 171 6.42 -25.29 -6.03
C PRO A 171 7.79 -24.85 -5.50
N ASP A 172 7.84 -23.84 -4.63
CA ASP A 172 9.05 -23.28 -4.06
C ASP A 172 9.33 -23.74 -2.62
N SER A 173 8.55 -24.67 -2.06
CA SER A 173 8.70 -25.11 -0.67
C SER A 173 8.65 -26.62 -0.51
N ASP A 174 9.56 -27.18 0.30
CA ASP A 174 9.52 -28.58 0.76
C ASP A 174 8.48 -28.83 1.87
N THR A 175 7.78 -27.77 2.33
CA THR A 175 6.81 -27.83 3.43
C THR A 175 5.47 -27.25 2.99
N ASP A 176 4.42 -28.05 3.17
CA ASP A 176 3.04 -27.63 2.92
C ASP A 176 2.59 -26.55 3.90
N ALA A 177 1.84 -25.57 3.40
CA ALA A 177 1.03 -24.74 4.27
C ALA A 177 -0.23 -25.52 4.68
N VAL A 178 -0.57 -25.48 5.96
CA VAL A 178 -1.69 -26.25 6.52
C VAL A 178 -2.58 -25.38 7.37
N GLN A 179 -3.88 -25.40 7.11
CA GLN A 179 -4.88 -24.79 7.99
C GLN A 179 -5.79 -25.87 8.56
N GLU A 180 -6.02 -25.83 9.86
CA GLU A 180 -6.98 -26.73 10.51
C GLU A 180 -8.08 -25.92 11.17
N SER A 181 -9.33 -26.23 10.82
CA SER A 181 -10.51 -25.68 11.48
C SER A 181 -11.23 -26.76 12.27
N LEU A 182 -11.73 -26.43 13.46
CA LEU A 182 -12.54 -27.29 14.31
C LEU A 182 -13.91 -26.62 14.52
N TYR A 183 -15.00 -27.33 14.24
CA TYR A 183 -16.36 -26.77 14.26
C TYR A 183 -16.53 -25.51 13.38
N GLY A 184 -15.73 -25.37 12.32
CA GLY A 184 -15.76 -24.21 11.42
C GLY A 184 -15.02 -22.97 11.94
N LEU A 185 -14.26 -23.10 13.03
CA LEU A 185 -13.37 -22.06 13.54
C LEU A 185 -11.91 -22.45 13.28
N LEU A 186 -11.12 -21.52 12.74
CA LEU A 186 -9.70 -21.74 12.44
C LEU A 186 -8.94 -21.99 13.74
N LYS A 187 -8.42 -23.20 13.95
CA LYS A 187 -7.73 -23.60 15.17
C LYS A 187 -6.21 -23.40 15.08
N SER A 188 -5.65 -23.70 13.92
CA SER A 188 -4.21 -23.56 13.65
C SER A 188 -3.98 -23.20 12.19
N SER A 189 -2.88 -22.48 11.96
CA SER A 189 -2.41 -22.09 10.65
C SER A 189 -0.90 -22.24 10.62
N THR A 190 -0.41 -23.17 9.81
CA THR A 190 1.01 -23.40 9.51
C THR A 190 1.30 -22.78 8.14
N ASP A 191 2.31 -21.92 8.05
CA ASP A 191 2.76 -21.39 6.76
C ASP A 191 3.72 -22.35 6.04
N LYS A 192 4.11 -22.00 4.82
CA LYS A 192 5.01 -22.82 4.00
C LYS A 192 6.44 -22.88 4.55
N SER A 193 6.79 -22.09 5.56
CA SER A 193 8.07 -22.21 6.29
C SER A 193 7.95 -23.08 7.54
N GLY A 194 6.79 -23.70 7.78
CA GLY A 194 6.54 -24.59 8.91
C GLY A 194 6.24 -23.88 10.23
N ILE A 195 5.96 -22.57 10.22
CA ILE A 195 5.66 -21.82 11.44
C ILE A 195 4.16 -21.92 11.74
N THR A 196 3.81 -22.46 12.91
CA THR A 196 2.42 -22.70 13.32
C THR A 196 1.92 -21.67 14.33
N THR A 197 0.88 -20.93 13.95
CA THR A 197 0.10 -20.06 14.83
C THR A 197 -1.19 -20.78 15.25
N THR A 198 -1.61 -20.63 16.52
CA THR A 198 -2.86 -21.23 17.03
C THR A 198 -3.83 -20.20 17.59
N PHE A 199 -5.12 -20.51 17.54
CA PHE A 199 -6.19 -19.58 17.86
C PHE A 199 -7.13 -20.14 18.93
N GLN A 200 -7.63 -19.24 19.79
CA GLN A 200 -8.60 -19.55 20.83
C GLN A 200 -9.88 -18.75 20.65
N TYR A 201 -11.00 -19.36 21.03
CA TYR A 201 -12.34 -18.78 20.90
C TYR A 201 -13.12 -18.97 22.19
N ASP A 202 -14.04 -18.05 22.46
CA ASP A 202 -15.03 -18.21 23.53
C ASP A 202 -16.25 -19.03 23.07
N ALA A 203 -17.20 -19.23 24.00
CA ALA A 203 -18.44 -19.95 23.72
C ALA A 203 -19.39 -19.24 22.74
N LEU A 204 -19.10 -17.98 22.39
CA LEU A 204 -19.81 -17.22 21.36
C LEU A 204 -19.09 -17.26 20.00
N GLU A 205 -18.03 -18.07 19.88
CA GLU A 205 -17.21 -18.25 18.68
C GLU A 205 -16.39 -17.02 18.31
N ARG A 206 -16.14 -16.11 19.26
CA ARG A 206 -15.30 -14.92 19.07
C ARG A 206 -13.85 -15.24 19.44
N ARG A 207 -12.89 -14.75 18.65
CA ARG A 207 -11.46 -15.02 18.86
C ARG A 207 -10.96 -14.29 20.13
N THR A 208 -10.55 -15.04 21.14
CA THR A 208 -10.06 -14.51 22.42
C THR A 208 -8.55 -14.57 22.57
N GLY A 209 -7.86 -15.36 21.74
CA GLY A 209 -6.41 -15.40 21.79
C GLY A 209 -5.75 -15.89 20.51
N VAL A 210 -4.52 -15.43 20.29
CA VAL A 210 -3.63 -15.86 19.22
C VAL A 210 -2.29 -16.22 19.85
N THR A 211 -1.84 -17.47 19.67
CA THR A 211 -0.54 -17.92 20.15
C THR A 211 0.41 -18.02 18.97
N ASP A 212 1.34 -17.08 18.93
CA ASP A 212 2.49 -17.10 18.04
C ASP A 212 3.61 -17.96 18.69
N PRO A 213 4.27 -18.83 17.91
CA PRO A 213 5.20 -19.82 18.47
C PRO A 213 6.51 -19.20 18.98
N ARG A 214 6.82 -17.94 18.65
CA ARG A 214 7.98 -17.21 19.15
C ARG A 214 7.62 -16.37 20.37
N THR A 215 6.60 -15.51 20.25
CA THR A 215 6.24 -14.51 21.27
C THR A 215 5.34 -15.05 22.37
N GLY A 216 4.51 -16.05 22.07
CA GLY A 216 3.50 -16.58 22.96
C GLY A 216 2.11 -16.02 22.68
N GLN A 217 1.26 -16.00 23.70
CA GLN A 217 -0.16 -15.71 23.54
C GLN A 217 -0.48 -14.22 23.68
N SER A 218 -1.14 -13.66 22.68
CA SER A 218 -1.87 -12.39 22.77
C SER A 218 -3.35 -12.62 23.00
N ILE A 219 -4.02 -11.67 23.66
CA ILE A 219 -5.41 -11.78 24.12
C ILE A 219 -6.25 -10.66 23.53
N THR A 220 -7.49 -11.00 23.16
CA THR A 220 -8.57 -10.06 22.89
C THR A 220 -9.70 -10.33 23.87
N HIS A 221 -10.02 -9.34 24.69
CA HIS A 221 -11.12 -9.43 25.65
C HIS A 221 -12.35 -8.71 25.12
N TYR A 222 -13.52 -9.22 25.49
CA TYR A 222 -14.81 -8.65 25.10
C TYR A 222 -15.62 -8.33 26.35
N ASN A 223 -16.18 -7.13 26.40
CA ASN A 223 -17.09 -6.73 27.47
C ASN A 223 -18.44 -7.48 27.38
N THR A 224 -19.32 -7.23 28.34
CA THR A 224 -20.65 -7.86 28.42
C THR A 224 -21.58 -7.51 27.25
N LEU A 225 -21.33 -6.41 26.54
CA LEU A 225 -22.04 -5.99 25.32
C LEU A 225 -21.45 -6.61 24.06
N GLY A 226 -20.31 -7.29 24.20
CA GLY A 226 -19.59 -7.97 23.13
C GLY A 226 -18.67 -7.10 22.29
N GLN A 227 -18.37 -5.88 22.76
CA GLN A 227 -17.36 -5.00 22.19
C GLN A 227 -15.98 -5.36 22.75
N VAL A 228 -14.91 -5.07 22.01
CA VAL A 228 -13.53 -5.30 22.45
C VAL A 228 -13.15 -4.21 23.46
N ASP A 229 -13.08 -4.50 24.74
CA ASP A 229 -12.70 -3.51 25.77
C ASP A 229 -11.17 -3.45 25.99
N TYR A 230 -10.43 -4.53 25.71
CA TYR A 230 -8.97 -4.44 25.60
C TYR A 230 -8.34 -5.53 24.74
N THR A 231 -7.15 -5.21 24.24
CA THR A 231 -6.20 -6.17 23.66
C THR A 231 -4.92 -6.17 24.48
N GLU A 232 -4.30 -7.34 24.63
CA GLU A 232 -3.07 -7.51 25.41
C GLU A 232 -2.06 -8.35 24.62
N ASP A 233 -0.82 -7.88 24.52
CA ASP A 233 0.25 -8.65 23.89
C ASP A 233 0.81 -9.75 24.81
N ALA A 234 1.69 -10.60 24.28
CA ALA A 234 2.29 -11.69 25.05
C ALA A 234 3.24 -11.22 26.17
N ALA A 235 3.62 -9.93 26.17
CA ALA A 235 4.38 -9.29 27.23
C ALA A 235 3.48 -8.57 28.24
N THR A 236 2.17 -8.85 28.24
CA THR A 236 1.15 -8.25 29.13
C THR A 236 0.96 -6.74 28.94
N LYS A 237 1.35 -6.20 27.78
CA LYS A 237 1.15 -4.78 27.45
C LYS A 237 -0.24 -4.61 26.84
N ARG A 238 -1.02 -3.73 27.46
CA ARG A 238 -2.46 -3.60 27.20
C ARG A 238 -2.79 -2.32 26.44
N THR A 239 -3.72 -2.43 25.49
CA THR A 239 -4.44 -1.30 24.90
C THR A 239 -5.92 -1.45 25.23
N GLU A 240 -6.50 -0.43 25.85
CA GLU A 240 -7.89 -0.41 26.31
C GLU A 240 -8.75 0.48 25.41
N TYR A 241 -10.03 0.13 25.27
CA TYR A 241 -10.99 0.82 24.41
C TYR A 241 -12.21 1.28 25.21
N GLY A 242 -12.49 2.59 25.14
CA GLY A 242 -13.71 3.18 25.68
C GLY A 242 -14.78 3.27 24.61
N TYR A 243 -16.04 3.16 25.03
CA TYR A 243 -17.20 3.26 24.15
C TYR A 243 -18.21 4.27 24.67
N ASP A 244 -18.84 5.00 23.77
CA ASP A 244 -19.98 5.84 24.09
C ASP A 244 -21.17 4.94 24.52
N PRO A 245 -21.77 5.18 25.70
CA PRO A 245 -22.78 4.29 26.26
C PRO A 245 -24.13 4.33 25.54
N ILE A 246 -24.37 5.33 24.69
CA ILE A 246 -25.64 5.51 23.97
C ILE A 246 -25.54 4.91 22.56
N THR A 247 -24.46 5.22 21.85
CA THR A 247 -24.25 4.83 20.45
C THR A 247 -23.47 3.53 20.30
N GLY A 248 -22.69 3.14 21.32
CA GLY A 248 -21.80 1.98 21.26
C GLY A 248 -20.56 2.19 20.41
N ARG A 249 -20.29 3.43 19.95
CA ARG A 249 -19.11 3.79 19.15
C ARG A 249 -17.87 3.93 20.02
N LYS A 250 -16.68 3.62 19.48
CA LYS A 250 -15.40 3.71 20.19
C LYS A 250 -15.08 5.17 20.52
N SER A 251 -15.18 5.58 21.77
CA SER A 251 -14.95 6.97 22.19
C SER A 251 -13.52 7.25 22.64
N SER A 252 -12.75 6.22 23.01
CA SER A 252 -11.35 6.39 23.39
C SER A 252 -10.49 5.15 23.16
N VAL A 253 -9.18 5.35 23.03
CA VAL A 253 -8.15 4.32 23.02
C VAL A 253 -7.08 4.73 24.03
N THR A 254 -6.76 3.86 24.99
CA THR A 254 -5.70 4.09 25.99
C THR A 254 -4.59 3.05 25.79
N ASP A 255 -3.36 3.50 25.62
CA ASP A 255 -2.21 2.60 25.45
C ASP A 255 -1.62 2.10 26.79
N ALA A 256 -0.59 1.26 26.70
CA ALA A 256 0.04 0.64 27.87
C ALA A 256 0.80 1.65 28.77
N GLU A 257 1.07 2.86 28.27
CA GLU A 257 1.68 3.97 29.02
C GLU A 257 0.60 4.91 29.61
N ASN A 258 -0.68 4.51 29.56
CA ASN A 258 -1.85 5.30 29.99
C ASN A 258 -2.07 6.59 29.22
N ARG A 259 -1.65 6.65 27.96
CA ARG A 259 -1.92 7.79 27.08
C ARG A 259 -3.21 7.51 26.33
N THR A 260 -4.15 8.46 26.37
CA THR A 260 -5.50 8.29 25.80
C THR A 260 -5.73 9.19 24.59
N VAL A 261 -6.22 8.61 23.50
CA VAL A 261 -6.78 9.31 22.33
C VAL A 261 -8.30 9.20 22.38
N TYR A 262 -8.99 10.30 22.07
CA TYR A 262 -10.46 10.38 22.08
C TYR A 262 -11.03 10.63 20.69
N PHE A 263 -12.27 10.22 20.47
CA PHE A 263 -12.97 10.32 19.18
C PHE A 263 -14.40 10.84 19.34
N LEU A 264 -14.87 11.64 18.36
CA LEU A 264 -16.29 11.94 18.17
C LEU A 264 -16.72 11.56 16.76
N TYR A 265 -18.03 11.31 16.61
CA TYR A 265 -18.63 10.85 15.38
C TYR A 265 -19.88 11.67 15.05
N ASP A 266 -20.18 11.80 13.77
CA ASP A 266 -21.48 12.30 13.32
C ASP A 266 -22.56 11.19 13.25
N ASP A 267 -23.77 11.54 12.82
CA ASP A 267 -24.88 10.59 12.70
C ASP A 267 -24.68 9.53 11.59
N LEU A 268 -23.66 9.70 10.72
CA LEU A 268 -23.30 8.75 9.65
C LEU A 268 -22.10 7.88 10.03
N ASP A 269 -21.75 7.80 11.32
CA ASP A 269 -20.63 7.01 11.85
C ASP A 269 -19.24 7.47 11.35
N ARG A 270 -19.12 8.70 10.83
CA ARG A 270 -17.83 9.25 10.40
C ARG A 270 -17.14 9.96 11.56
N VAL A 271 -15.83 9.80 11.70
CA VAL A 271 -15.03 10.48 12.72
C VAL A 271 -15.02 11.98 12.44
N THR A 272 -15.51 12.79 13.36
CA THR A 272 -15.48 14.26 13.25
C THR A 272 -14.39 14.89 14.09
N HIS A 273 -13.88 14.22 15.12
CA HIS A 273 -12.85 14.77 16.00
C HIS A 273 -11.89 13.68 16.46
N THR A 274 -10.62 14.05 16.65
CA THR A 274 -9.61 13.22 17.31
C THR A 274 -8.68 14.12 18.14
N TRP A 275 -8.43 13.78 19.41
CA TRP A 275 -7.60 14.57 20.34
C TRP A 275 -7.06 13.72 21.50
N GLY A 276 -6.35 14.33 22.46
CA GLY A 276 -5.76 13.64 23.61
C GLY A 276 -4.25 13.47 23.44
N ALA A 277 -3.78 12.23 23.47
CA ALA A 277 -2.38 11.85 23.23
C ALA A 277 -1.91 12.01 21.77
N THR A 278 -2.65 12.77 20.96
CA THR A 278 -2.37 13.10 19.57
C THR A 278 -2.72 14.57 19.31
N SER A 279 -2.16 15.15 18.25
CA SER A 279 -2.54 16.49 17.81
C SER A 279 -4.05 16.57 17.55
N PRO A 280 -4.75 17.58 18.09
CA PRO A 280 -6.18 17.72 17.87
C PRO A 280 -6.50 17.99 16.41
N VAL A 281 -7.55 17.34 15.91
CA VAL A 281 -8.09 17.53 14.58
C VAL A 281 -9.60 17.41 14.59
N ARG A 282 -10.26 18.19 13.73
CA ARG A 282 -11.68 18.11 13.44
C ARG A 282 -11.91 18.07 11.94
N TYR A 283 -12.90 17.30 11.53
CA TYR A 283 -13.33 17.12 10.15
C TYR A 283 -14.77 17.57 9.98
N GLU A 284 -15.02 18.23 8.86
CA GLU A 284 -16.35 18.43 8.32
C GLU A 284 -16.48 17.72 6.98
N TYR A 285 -17.70 17.33 6.69
CA TYR A 285 -18.03 16.57 5.51
C TYR A 285 -19.25 17.18 4.83
N ASP A 286 -19.23 17.17 3.51
CA ASP A 286 -20.35 17.63 2.72
C ASP A 286 -21.54 16.66 2.77
N GLY A 287 -22.64 17.05 2.11
CA GLY A 287 -23.86 16.25 2.01
C GLY A 287 -23.71 14.91 1.27
N TYR A 288 -22.57 14.65 0.63
CA TYR A 288 -22.28 13.43 -0.13
C TYR A 288 -21.33 12.47 0.57
N GLY A 289 -20.78 12.83 1.73
CA GLY A 289 -19.84 11.95 2.43
C GLY A 289 -18.39 12.42 2.42
N ARG A 290 -18.05 13.41 1.59
CA ARG A 290 -16.66 13.80 1.28
C ARG A 290 -16.15 14.81 2.31
N MET A 291 -14.91 14.69 2.75
CA MET A 291 -14.30 15.64 3.69
C MET A 291 -14.05 16.96 2.96
N ASP A 292 -14.77 18.02 3.31
CA ASP A 292 -14.63 19.33 2.65
C ASP A 292 -13.79 20.31 3.47
N THR A 293 -13.67 20.09 4.79
CA THR A 293 -12.92 20.98 5.70
C THR A 293 -12.22 20.18 6.79
N MET A 294 -10.97 20.56 7.08
CA MET A 294 -10.18 20.03 8.19
C MET A 294 -9.67 21.19 9.03
N TYR A 295 -9.80 21.05 10.35
CA TYR A 295 -9.34 21.99 11.35
C TYR A 295 -8.23 21.34 12.17
N THR A 296 -7.10 22.03 12.33
CA THR A 296 -5.93 21.48 13.02
C THR A 296 -5.40 22.46 14.07
N TRP A 297 -4.82 21.93 15.14
CA TRP A 297 -4.25 22.73 16.23
C TRP A 297 -2.81 22.28 16.53
N ARG A 298 -1.89 23.25 16.69
CA ARG A 298 -0.45 23.02 16.92
C ARG A 298 -0.06 22.60 18.32
N SER A 299 -0.86 22.97 19.31
CA SER A 299 -0.58 22.65 20.72
C SER A 299 -1.88 22.30 21.42
N GLY A 300 -1.89 21.15 22.08
CA GLY A 300 -2.93 20.80 23.03
C GLY A 300 -2.77 21.69 24.28
N GLY A 301 -3.27 22.93 24.23
CA GLY A 301 -3.37 23.84 25.37
C GLY A 301 -4.18 23.26 26.56
N GLU A 302 -4.70 24.11 27.44
CA GLU A 302 -5.51 23.61 28.56
C GLU A 302 -6.79 22.89 28.06
N GLY A 303 -7.04 21.68 28.58
CA GLY A 303 -8.27 20.92 28.36
C GLY A 303 -8.24 19.84 27.27
N TRP A 304 -7.16 19.73 26.49
CA TRP A 304 -7.03 18.73 25.42
C TRP A 304 -6.70 17.31 25.90
N ASP A 305 -6.46 17.13 27.20
CA ASP A 305 -6.20 15.83 27.86
C ASP A 305 -7.47 15.21 28.48
N THR A 306 -8.63 15.87 28.32
CA THR A 306 -9.90 15.42 28.89
C THR A 306 -10.79 14.72 27.85
N PRO A 307 -11.77 13.88 28.28
CA PRO A 307 -12.74 13.25 27.37
C PRO A 307 -13.72 14.22 26.69
N LEU A 308 -13.64 15.52 26.95
CA LEU A 308 -14.53 16.53 26.38
C LEU A 308 -13.75 17.41 25.41
N TRP A 309 -14.29 17.61 24.21
CA TRP A 309 -13.73 18.54 23.23
C TRP A 309 -13.80 19.99 23.74
N PRO A 310 -12.67 20.72 23.84
CA PRO A 310 -12.65 22.08 24.37
C PRO A 310 -13.10 23.10 23.31
N SER A 311 -14.41 23.39 23.26
CA SER A 311 -15.02 24.29 22.26
C SER A 311 -14.50 25.73 22.27
N ALA A 312 -13.87 26.21 23.35
CA ALA A 312 -13.29 27.54 23.44
C ALA A 312 -12.05 27.74 22.54
N ASN A 313 -11.41 26.65 22.08
CA ASN A 313 -10.19 26.69 21.27
C ASN A 313 -10.45 26.64 19.75
N ASP A 314 -11.71 26.46 19.33
CA ASP A 314 -12.12 26.36 17.92
C ASP A 314 -11.68 27.56 17.03
N PRO A 315 -11.70 28.84 17.48
CA PRO A 315 -11.32 29.97 16.62
C PRO A 315 -9.81 30.12 16.37
N LEU A 316 -8.96 29.23 16.91
CA LEU A 316 -7.50 29.23 16.73
C LEU A 316 -7.01 28.12 15.79
N ALA A 317 -7.91 27.44 15.08
CA ALA A 317 -7.57 26.34 14.20
C ALA A 317 -7.01 26.82 12.85
N ASP A 318 -6.06 26.07 12.31
CA ASP A 318 -5.68 26.20 10.90
C ASP A 318 -6.64 25.37 10.05
N ILE A 319 -7.14 25.94 8.95
CA ILE A 319 -8.22 25.35 8.16
C ILE A 319 -7.70 24.96 6.78
N THR A 320 -7.88 23.70 6.40
CA THR A 320 -7.69 23.22 5.03
C THR A 320 -9.03 22.86 4.42
N ARG A 321 -9.26 23.23 3.15
CA ARG A 321 -10.52 22.94 2.44
C ARG A 321 -10.30 22.17 1.15
N TRP A 322 -11.26 21.31 0.84
CA TRP A 322 -11.33 20.54 -0.40
C TRP A 322 -12.61 20.93 -1.14
N HIS A 323 -12.43 21.44 -2.35
CA HIS A 323 -13.53 21.84 -3.22
C HIS A 323 -13.68 20.77 -4.29
N TYR A 324 -14.86 20.15 -4.34
CA TYR A 324 -15.14 19.05 -5.27
C TYR A 324 -16.15 19.47 -6.32
N HIS A 325 -15.95 18.96 -7.53
CA HIS A 325 -16.95 19.02 -8.59
C HIS A 325 -18.24 18.33 -8.11
N GLU A 326 -19.33 19.08 -8.10
CA GLU A 326 -20.58 18.71 -7.43
C GLU A 326 -21.16 17.39 -7.98
N ALA A 327 -21.05 17.19 -9.30
CA ALA A 327 -21.70 16.07 -9.98
C ALA A 327 -20.88 14.76 -9.98
N THR A 328 -19.54 14.85 -9.92
CA THR A 328 -18.67 13.66 -10.11
C THR A 328 -17.92 13.21 -8.86
N GLY A 329 -17.76 14.05 -7.84
CA GLY A 329 -16.87 13.68 -6.73
C GLY A 329 -15.43 14.15 -6.87
N LEU A 330 -15.01 14.59 -8.06
CA LEU A 330 -13.60 14.87 -8.36
C LEU A 330 -13.13 16.15 -7.68
N LEU A 331 -11.91 16.17 -7.14
CA LEU A 331 -11.35 17.35 -6.46
C LEU A 331 -10.99 18.42 -7.49
N GLU A 332 -11.54 19.63 -7.37
CA GLU A 332 -11.23 20.78 -8.24
C GLU A 332 -10.15 21.67 -7.63
N SER A 333 -10.14 21.81 -6.30
CA SER A 333 -9.05 22.50 -5.62
C SER A 333 -8.87 22.09 -4.17
N LYS A 334 -7.64 22.25 -3.68
CA LYS A 334 -7.29 22.13 -2.27
C LYS A 334 -6.73 23.47 -1.81
N GLU A 335 -7.30 24.00 -0.73
CA GLU A 335 -6.99 25.32 -0.17
C GLU A 335 -6.38 25.16 1.22
N ASP A 336 -5.24 25.82 1.47
CA ASP A 336 -4.60 25.83 2.79
C ASP A 336 -5.09 26.98 3.70
N ALA A 337 -4.53 27.07 4.92
CA ALA A 337 -4.95 28.05 5.92
C ALA A 337 -4.65 29.51 5.54
N GLN A 338 -3.75 29.73 4.56
CA GLN A 338 -3.43 31.05 4.01
C GLN A 338 -4.18 31.34 2.71
N HIS A 339 -5.13 30.48 2.32
CA HIS A 339 -5.91 30.55 1.09
C HIS A 339 -5.11 30.31 -0.21
N HIS A 340 -3.94 29.68 -0.13
CA HIS A 340 -3.26 29.21 -1.33
C HIS A 340 -3.94 27.96 -1.87
N GLN A 341 -4.09 27.85 -3.19
CA GLN A 341 -4.85 26.79 -3.84
C GLN A 341 -4.04 26.00 -4.87
N THR A 342 -4.03 24.68 -4.73
CA THR A 342 -3.69 23.77 -5.83
C THR A 342 -4.97 23.41 -6.58
N LEU A 343 -4.99 23.62 -7.90
CA LEU A 343 -6.16 23.39 -8.75
C LEU A 343 -6.00 22.13 -9.58
N TYR A 344 -7.10 21.47 -9.90
CA TYR A 344 -7.15 20.26 -10.71
C TYR A 344 -8.28 20.35 -11.73
N SER A 345 -8.05 19.80 -12.93
CA SER A 345 -9.11 19.59 -13.93
C SER A 345 -9.00 18.19 -14.50
N TYR A 346 -10.07 17.69 -15.14
CA TYR A 346 -10.15 16.32 -15.62
C TYR A 346 -10.67 16.26 -17.06
N ILE A 347 -10.27 15.21 -17.78
CA ILE A 347 -10.89 14.84 -19.06
C ILE A 347 -12.06 13.87 -18.82
N GLU A 348 -12.65 13.37 -19.90
CA GLU A 348 -13.60 12.25 -19.87
C GLU A 348 -13.05 11.05 -19.08
N ASN A 349 -13.93 10.32 -18.40
CA ASN A 349 -13.64 9.25 -17.44
C ASN A 349 -12.96 9.70 -16.14
N GLY A 350 -12.93 11.00 -15.85
CA GLY A 350 -12.36 11.53 -14.61
C GLY A 350 -10.84 11.37 -14.48
N LYS A 351 -10.11 11.24 -15.60
CA LYS A 351 -8.64 11.23 -15.59
C LYS A 351 -8.12 12.66 -15.43
N LEU A 352 -7.10 12.85 -14.60
CA LEU A 352 -6.50 14.16 -14.34
C LEU A 352 -5.96 14.75 -15.65
N TYR A 353 -6.38 15.97 -15.99
CA TYR A 353 -5.96 16.69 -17.19
C TYR A 353 -4.93 17.76 -16.86
N THR A 354 -5.21 18.63 -15.89
CA THR A 354 -4.24 19.63 -15.42
C THR A 354 -4.14 19.64 -13.91
N ARG A 355 -2.94 19.96 -13.41
CA ARG A 355 -2.69 20.40 -12.04
C ARG A 355 -2.03 21.77 -12.09
N THR A 356 -2.54 22.72 -11.32
CA THR A 356 -1.96 24.07 -11.20
C THR A 356 -1.52 24.31 -9.77
N TRP A 357 -0.23 24.57 -9.58
CA TRP A 357 0.34 24.90 -8.28
C TRP A 357 0.07 26.35 -7.87
N ALA A 358 0.19 26.65 -6.58
CA ALA A 358 -0.11 27.96 -5.98
C ALA A 358 1.06 28.97 -6.05
N ARG A 359 2.16 28.64 -6.75
CA ARG A 359 3.40 29.44 -6.80
C ARG A 359 3.19 30.93 -7.11
N ASN A 360 3.98 31.77 -6.42
CA ASN A 360 3.98 33.23 -6.58
C ASN A 360 4.42 33.74 -7.97
N SER A 361 5.12 32.92 -8.76
CA SER A 361 5.71 33.31 -10.05
C SER A 361 4.98 32.65 -11.22
N ALA A 362 3.85 33.25 -11.64
CA ALA A 362 2.93 32.71 -12.65
C ALA A 362 2.36 31.31 -12.30
N SER A 363 1.12 31.04 -12.69
CA SER A 363 0.50 29.74 -12.45
C SER A 363 1.30 28.64 -13.15
N LEU A 364 1.95 27.78 -12.36
CA LEU A 364 2.70 26.63 -12.84
C LEU A 364 1.72 25.48 -13.11
N VAL A 365 1.51 25.17 -14.40
CA VAL A 365 0.53 24.18 -14.87
C VAL A 365 1.28 22.94 -15.37
N THR A 366 0.89 21.78 -14.84
CA THR A 366 1.26 20.47 -15.35
C THR A 366 0.09 19.90 -16.14
N THR A 367 0.32 19.45 -17.37
CA THR A 367 -0.70 18.87 -18.26
C THR A 367 -0.43 17.39 -18.49
N TYR A 368 -1.47 16.56 -18.39
CA TYR A 368 -1.41 15.12 -18.55
C TYR A 368 -2.14 14.70 -19.83
N SER A 369 -1.43 13.99 -20.70
CA SER A 369 -1.96 13.50 -21.99
C SER A 369 -2.17 11.98 -21.94
N TYR A 370 -3.24 11.49 -22.57
CA TYR A 370 -3.58 10.07 -22.59
C TYR A 370 -3.85 9.58 -24.02
N ASP A 371 -3.57 8.31 -24.26
CA ASP A 371 -4.01 7.62 -25.47
C ASP A 371 -5.54 7.45 -25.45
N ILE A 372 -6.20 7.76 -26.56
CA ILE A 372 -7.67 7.81 -26.62
C ILE A 372 -8.31 6.41 -26.70
N ASN A 373 -7.57 5.41 -27.19
CA ASN A 373 -8.08 4.05 -27.42
C ASN A 373 -7.82 3.14 -26.20
N THR A 374 -6.68 3.30 -25.54
CA THR A 374 -6.23 2.46 -24.41
C THR A 374 -6.34 3.17 -23.08
N GLY A 375 -6.39 4.51 -23.09
CA GLY A 375 -6.49 5.31 -21.89
C GLY A 375 -5.19 5.45 -21.10
N GLU A 376 -4.06 5.02 -21.63
CA GLU A 376 -2.75 5.07 -20.97
C GLU A 376 -2.16 6.48 -21.00
N LEU A 377 -1.37 6.84 -19.98
CA LEU A 377 -0.70 8.14 -19.92
C LEU A 377 0.42 8.19 -20.96
N THR A 378 0.38 9.13 -21.89
CA THR A 378 1.35 9.29 -22.98
C THR A 378 2.29 10.47 -22.76
N GLY A 379 1.90 11.47 -21.97
CA GLY A 379 2.72 12.67 -21.74
C GLY A 379 2.43 13.37 -20.40
N ILE A 380 3.47 13.99 -19.83
CA ILE A 380 3.40 14.95 -18.73
C ILE A 380 4.19 16.19 -19.15
N ASP A 381 3.49 17.32 -19.31
CA ASP A 381 4.07 18.56 -19.82
C ASP A 381 4.03 19.66 -18.76
N TYR A 382 5.06 20.51 -18.69
CA TYR A 382 5.16 21.59 -17.71
C TYR A 382 5.14 22.97 -18.37
N SER A 383 4.46 23.92 -17.74
CA SER A 383 4.42 25.31 -18.23
C SER A 383 5.70 26.12 -17.97
N ASP A 384 6.66 25.57 -17.24
CA ASP A 384 7.96 26.19 -16.94
C ASP A 384 9.11 25.49 -17.70
N THR A 385 10.35 25.63 -17.21
CA THR A 385 11.51 24.98 -17.82
C THR A 385 11.72 23.53 -17.36
N THR A 386 10.78 22.97 -16.60
CA THR A 386 10.84 21.57 -16.18
C THR A 386 10.68 20.68 -17.41
N PRO A 387 11.58 19.71 -17.63
CA PRO A 387 11.49 18.86 -18.81
C PRO A 387 10.27 17.94 -18.79
N ASP A 388 9.60 17.86 -19.94
CA ASP A 388 8.44 17.00 -20.17
C ASP A 388 8.83 15.52 -20.16
N ILE A 389 7.84 14.66 -19.95
CA ILE A 389 8.00 13.21 -19.91
C ILE A 389 7.07 12.55 -20.92
N GLY A 390 7.61 11.73 -21.82
CA GLY A 390 6.83 10.95 -22.79
C GLY A 390 6.84 9.45 -22.48
N PHE A 391 5.73 8.76 -22.74
CA PHE A 391 5.56 7.32 -22.50
C PHE A 391 5.07 6.58 -23.75
N THR A 392 5.56 5.36 -23.94
CA THR A 392 4.98 4.40 -24.90
C THR A 392 4.78 3.03 -24.26
N TYR A 393 3.91 2.21 -24.85
CA TYR A 393 3.51 0.92 -24.30
C TYR A 393 3.50 -0.15 -25.39
N TYR A 394 3.72 -1.40 -24.99
CA TYR A 394 3.46 -2.58 -25.80
C TYR A 394 1.95 -2.83 -25.93
N ARG A 395 1.56 -3.71 -26.85
CA ARG A 395 0.18 -4.19 -26.99
C ARG A 395 -0.36 -4.79 -25.68
N SER A 396 0.49 -5.43 -24.87
CA SER A 396 0.14 -5.93 -23.53
C SER A 396 -0.15 -4.84 -22.48
N GLY A 397 0.03 -3.55 -22.79
CA GLY A 397 -0.06 -2.44 -21.83
C GLY A 397 1.17 -2.29 -20.94
N GLN A 398 2.19 -3.12 -21.14
CA GLN A 398 3.47 -2.97 -20.46
C GLN A 398 4.22 -1.78 -21.04
N ARG A 399 4.84 -0.97 -20.18
CA ARG A 399 5.63 0.19 -20.59
C ARG A 399 6.78 -0.24 -21.51
N HIS A 400 6.90 0.40 -22.67
CA HIS A 400 7.95 0.13 -23.64
C HIS A 400 9.07 1.18 -23.54
N THR A 401 8.75 2.46 -23.68
CA THR A 401 9.75 3.54 -23.52
C THR A 401 9.26 4.66 -22.61
N VAL A 402 10.22 5.33 -21.98
CA VAL A 402 10.01 6.62 -21.29
C VAL A 402 11.12 7.57 -21.70
N SER A 403 10.75 8.75 -22.16
CA SER A 403 11.70 9.82 -22.48
C SER A 403 11.55 10.95 -21.49
N ASP A 404 12.64 11.35 -20.85
CA ASP A 404 12.73 12.46 -19.91
C ASP A 404 14.01 13.28 -20.17
N ALA A 405 14.38 14.21 -19.29
CA ALA A 405 15.60 15.00 -19.46
C ALA A 405 16.92 14.24 -19.26
N VAL A 406 16.87 13.05 -18.69
CA VAL A 406 18.04 12.17 -18.55
C VAL A 406 18.28 11.42 -19.85
N GLY A 407 17.22 11.04 -20.55
CA GLY A 407 17.30 10.37 -21.85
C GLY A 407 16.07 9.53 -22.13
N THR A 408 16.22 8.57 -23.05
CA THR A 408 15.19 7.57 -23.32
C THR A 408 15.55 6.27 -22.63
N ARG A 409 14.64 5.80 -21.78
CA ARG A 409 14.62 4.47 -21.16
C ARG A 409 13.79 3.53 -22.02
N THR A 410 14.31 2.34 -22.30
CA THR A 410 13.63 1.26 -22.99
C THR A 410 13.54 0.06 -22.06
N PHE A 411 12.33 -0.50 -21.93
CA PHE A 411 12.04 -1.67 -21.12
C PHE A 411 11.77 -2.86 -22.04
N THR A 412 12.42 -3.99 -21.79
CA THR A 412 12.12 -5.26 -22.45
C THR A 412 11.51 -6.24 -21.47
N TYR A 413 10.77 -7.21 -22.00
CA TYR A 413 10.14 -8.27 -21.22
C TYR A 413 10.48 -9.61 -21.85
N THR A 414 10.54 -10.65 -21.03
CA THR A 414 10.67 -12.04 -21.47
C THR A 414 9.41 -12.47 -22.23
N THR A 415 9.46 -13.62 -22.91
CA THR A 415 8.26 -14.24 -23.51
C THR A 415 7.20 -14.61 -22.48
N ALA A 416 7.57 -14.74 -21.21
CA ALA A 416 6.68 -14.93 -20.07
C ALA A 416 6.27 -13.60 -19.41
N LEU A 417 6.41 -12.47 -20.11
CA LEU A 417 5.97 -11.12 -19.71
C LEU A 417 6.63 -10.58 -18.43
N GLN A 418 7.67 -11.21 -17.92
CA GLN A 418 8.46 -10.69 -16.80
C GLN A 418 9.45 -9.63 -17.28
N PRO A 419 9.76 -8.58 -16.47
CA PRO A 419 10.78 -7.59 -16.83
C PRO A 419 12.12 -8.26 -17.15
N ASP A 420 12.69 -7.94 -18.30
CA ASP A 420 13.93 -8.56 -18.78
C ASP A 420 15.11 -7.57 -18.69
N SER A 421 14.97 -6.39 -19.30
CA SER A 421 15.98 -5.34 -19.18
C SER A 421 15.38 -3.94 -19.10
N GLU A 422 16.14 -3.02 -18.50
CA GLU A 422 15.94 -1.58 -18.56
C GLU A 422 17.23 -0.95 -19.10
N SER A 423 17.14 -0.26 -20.24
CA SER A 423 18.28 0.42 -20.86
C SER A 423 18.01 1.91 -21.00
N ILE A 424 18.90 2.76 -20.49
CA ILE A 424 18.84 4.20 -20.73
C ILE A 424 19.89 4.63 -21.74
N THR A 425 19.52 5.53 -22.66
CA THR A 425 20.42 6.23 -23.58
C THR A 425 20.12 7.73 -23.54
N GLY A 426 21.12 8.54 -23.21
CA GLY A 426 21.01 9.99 -23.12
C GLY A 426 22.21 10.62 -22.41
N LEU A 427 21.96 11.37 -21.34
CA LEU A 427 23.01 11.88 -20.45
C LEU A 427 23.79 10.76 -19.76
N ILE A 428 23.13 9.62 -19.54
CA ILE A 428 23.75 8.36 -19.13
C ILE A 428 23.41 7.27 -20.15
N SER A 429 24.33 6.32 -20.30
CA SER A 429 24.13 5.10 -21.06
C SER A 429 24.40 3.91 -20.17
N ARG A 430 23.35 3.16 -19.83
CA ARG A 430 23.45 2.00 -18.93
C ARG A 430 22.31 1.03 -19.18
N THR A 431 22.62 -0.26 -19.22
CA THR A 431 21.65 -1.35 -19.26
C THR A 431 21.68 -2.15 -17.96
N LEU A 432 20.49 -2.42 -17.40
CA LEU A 432 20.26 -3.38 -16.32
C LEU A 432 19.51 -4.58 -16.88
N THR A 433 20.00 -5.79 -16.61
CA THR A 433 19.42 -7.05 -17.08
C THR A 433 19.04 -7.93 -15.91
N ARG A 434 17.80 -8.41 -15.87
CA ARG A 434 17.29 -9.33 -14.83
C ARG A 434 17.71 -10.76 -15.12
N SER A 435 17.87 -11.53 -14.05
CA SER A 435 18.15 -12.96 -14.12
C SER A 435 17.02 -13.73 -13.44
N TYR A 436 16.64 -14.85 -14.04
CA TYR A 436 15.60 -15.73 -13.52
C TYR A 436 16.10 -17.18 -13.53
N GLU A 437 15.55 -17.98 -12.62
CA GLU A 437 15.77 -19.41 -12.55
C GLU A 437 15.13 -20.10 -13.76
N THR A 438 15.86 -21.03 -14.39
CA THR A 438 15.43 -21.74 -15.61
C THR A 438 15.17 -23.23 -15.38
N THR A 439 15.44 -23.73 -14.16
CA THR A 439 15.22 -25.11 -13.71
C THR A 439 14.81 -25.09 -12.26
N GLY A 440 13.89 -25.94 -11.81
CA GLY A 440 13.34 -25.85 -10.44
C GLY A 440 12.12 -24.95 -10.45
N VAL A 441 12.17 -23.83 -9.73
CA VAL A 441 11.08 -22.83 -9.73
C VAL A 441 11.31 -21.85 -10.88
N ILE A 442 10.83 -22.19 -12.08
CA ILE A 442 11.11 -21.43 -13.30
C ILE A 442 10.53 -20.01 -13.16
N GLY A 443 11.30 -19.00 -13.55
CA GLY A 443 10.86 -17.59 -13.48
C GLY A 443 11.00 -16.95 -12.10
N ARG A 444 11.54 -17.65 -11.09
CA ARG A 444 11.94 -17.05 -9.81
C ARG A 444 13.11 -16.08 -10.04
N ASN A 445 13.03 -14.88 -9.48
CA ASN A 445 14.08 -13.85 -9.64
C ASN A 445 15.39 -14.30 -8.99
N THR A 446 16.47 -14.39 -9.76
CA THR A 446 17.79 -14.81 -9.27
C THR A 446 18.81 -13.69 -9.25
N GLY A 447 18.42 -12.45 -9.56
CA GLY A 447 19.31 -11.29 -9.47
C GLY A 447 19.28 -10.41 -10.71
N PHE A 448 20.35 -9.65 -10.90
CA PHE A 448 20.51 -8.76 -12.03
C PHE A 448 21.98 -8.40 -12.26
N SER A 449 22.30 -7.91 -13.45
CA SER A 449 23.61 -7.35 -13.79
C SER A 449 23.45 -6.04 -14.55
N THR A 450 24.52 -5.28 -14.66
CA THR A 450 24.59 -4.16 -15.60
C THR A 450 25.49 -4.51 -16.79
N ASP A 451 25.55 -3.64 -17.80
CA ASP A 451 26.55 -3.69 -18.89
C ASP A 451 27.97 -3.28 -18.43
N SER A 452 28.14 -2.94 -17.15
CA SER A 452 29.41 -2.77 -16.47
C SER A 452 29.83 -4.08 -15.80
N SER A 453 30.98 -4.11 -15.14
CA SER A 453 31.35 -5.26 -14.30
C SER A 453 30.60 -5.18 -12.96
N TYR A 454 29.28 -5.32 -12.97
CA TYR A 454 28.42 -5.36 -11.77
C TYR A 454 27.35 -6.46 -11.93
N ALA A 455 27.30 -7.39 -10.99
CA ALA A 455 26.30 -8.44 -10.94
C ALA A 455 25.94 -8.81 -9.49
N VAL A 456 24.66 -9.07 -9.26
CA VAL A 456 24.09 -9.54 -8.00
C VAL A 456 23.27 -10.80 -8.27
N THR A 457 23.39 -11.79 -7.39
CA THR A 457 22.65 -13.05 -7.44
C THR A 457 21.92 -13.28 -6.12
N TYR A 458 20.66 -13.71 -6.21
CA TYR A 458 19.79 -13.99 -5.08
C TYR A 458 19.70 -15.49 -4.78
N GLY A 459 19.70 -15.83 -3.49
CA GLY A 459 19.49 -17.18 -2.98
C GLY A 459 18.16 -17.33 -2.25
N TYR A 460 17.62 -18.54 -2.26
CA TYR A 460 16.43 -18.93 -1.51
C TYR A 460 16.71 -20.22 -0.72
N ASP A 461 16.13 -20.34 0.47
CA ASP A 461 16.11 -21.59 1.22
C ASP A 461 15.06 -22.56 0.64
N ASN A 462 15.02 -23.77 1.19
CA ASN A 462 14.13 -24.83 0.72
C ASN A 462 12.65 -24.62 1.05
N THR A 463 12.30 -23.50 1.69
CA THR A 463 10.91 -23.05 1.92
C THR A 463 10.52 -21.88 1.01
N GLY A 464 11.41 -21.53 0.07
CA GLY A 464 11.21 -20.42 -0.88
C GLY A 464 11.48 -19.05 -0.26
N ARG A 465 12.01 -18.99 0.96
CA ARG A 465 12.35 -17.74 1.64
C ARG A 465 13.71 -17.26 1.17
N PHE A 466 13.82 -15.97 0.88
CA PHE A 466 15.08 -15.33 0.46
C PHE A 466 16.16 -15.57 1.52
N ASN A 467 17.33 -16.11 1.17
CA ASN A 467 18.34 -16.50 2.14
C ASN A 467 19.76 -16.02 1.84
N GLY A 468 19.98 -15.35 0.70
CA GLY A 468 21.32 -14.85 0.40
C GLY A 468 21.41 -13.87 -0.75
N VAL A 469 22.52 -13.14 -0.75
CA VAL A 469 22.95 -12.23 -1.80
C VAL A 469 24.42 -12.53 -2.10
N SER A 470 24.73 -12.91 -3.33
CA SER A 470 26.11 -12.97 -3.82
C SER A 470 26.32 -11.86 -4.82
N TRP A 471 27.53 -11.31 -4.91
CA TRP A 471 27.79 -10.24 -5.87
C TRP A 471 29.20 -10.33 -6.44
N ASN A 472 29.35 -9.78 -7.65
CA ASN A 472 30.62 -9.59 -8.34
C ASN A 472 30.67 -8.17 -8.90
N VAL A 473 31.68 -7.40 -8.51
CA VAL A 473 31.94 -6.07 -9.05
C VAL A 473 33.41 -5.94 -9.39
N GLY A 474 33.73 -5.79 -10.67
CA GLY A 474 35.13 -5.87 -11.16
C GLY A 474 35.78 -7.20 -10.76
N THR A 475 36.90 -7.11 -10.05
CA THR A 475 37.65 -8.26 -9.49
C THR A 475 37.17 -8.68 -8.10
N HIS A 476 36.23 -7.94 -7.50
CA HIS A 476 35.75 -8.15 -6.15
C HIS A 476 34.47 -9.00 -6.14
N SER A 477 34.32 -9.80 -5.09
CA SER A 477 33.11 -10.59 -4.86
C SER A 477 32.96 -10.95 -3.39
N ASP A 478 31.72 -11.11 -2.94
CA ASP A 478 31.39 -11.63 -1.61
C ASP A 478 30.04 -12.36 -1.67
N THR A 479 29.78 -13.19 -0.67
CA THR A 479 28.52 -13.91 -0.47
C THR A 479 27.97 -13.61 0.91
N VAL A 480 26.72 -13.18 0.96
CA VAL A 480 25.97 -12.87 2.17
C VAL A 480 24.88 -13.91 2.36
N GLN A 481 24.78 -14.46 3.57
CA GLN A 481 23.77 -15.46 3.97
C GLN A 481 22.94 -14.93 5.14
N TYR A 482 21.63 -15.06 5.03
CA TYR A 482 20.66 -14.66 6.04
C TYR A 482 20.21 -15.86 6.86
N GLY A 483 20.35 -15.76 8.18
CA GLY A 483 19.81 -16.71 9.15
C GLY A 483 18.62 -16.10 9.88
N TYR A 484 17.62 -16.92 10.18
CA TYR A 484 16.36 -16.49 10.76
C TYR A 484 16.18 -16.99 12.20
N GLU A 485 15.51 -16.18 13.01
CA GLU A 485 15.19 -16.49 14.40
C GLU A 485 14.19 -17.67 14.44
N PRO A 486 14.46 -18.72 15.24
CA PRO A 486 13.61 -19.90 15.31
C PRO A 486 12.12 -19.58 15.51
N ASN A 487 11.25 -20.33 14.84
CA ASN A 487 9.80 -20.16 14.86
C ASN A 487 9.33 -18.77 14.41
N SER A 488 10.08 -18.10 13.54
CA SER A 488 9.70 -16.79 13.02
C SER A 488 10.32 -16.46 11.67
N HIS A 489 9.86 -15.37 11.09
CA HIS A 489 10.44 -14.74 9.90
C HIS A 489 11.38 -13.59 10.24
N LEU A 490 11.83 -13.45 11.48
CA LEU A 490 12.72 -12.37 11.90
C LEU A 490 14.18 -12.70 11.57
N LEU A 491 14.91 -11.75 11.02
CA LEU A 491 16.31 -11.91 10.69
C LEU A 491 17.16 -11.99 11.96
N HIS A 492 17.87 -13.10 12.14
CA HIS A 492 18.77 -13.33 13.27
C HIS A 492 20.21 -12.97 12.91
N THR A 493 20.72 -13.44 11.77
CA THR A 493 22.12 -13.22 11.35
C THR A 493 22.24 -12.80 9.91
N THR A 494 23.22 -11.92 9.62
CA THR A 494 23.70 -11.62 8.27
C THR A 494 25.19 -11.95 8.22
N THR A 495 25.56 -13.01 7.52
CA THR A 495 26.94 -13.56 7.50
C THR A 495 27.58 -13.32 6.14
N PHE A 496 28.74 -12.68 6.12
CA PHE A 496 29.52 -12.39 4.92
C PHE A 496 30.69 -13.37 4.80
N SER A 497 30.97 -13.87 3.59
CA SER A 497 32.10 -14.77 3.35
C SER A 497 33.47 -14.07 3.55
N SER A 498 33.49 -12.74 3.47
CA SER A 498 34.62 -11.87 3.83
C SER A 498 34.92 -11.78 5.34
N GLY A 499 34.07 -12.35 6.21
CA GLY A 499 34.29 -12.44 7.65
C GLY A 499 33.45 -11.50 8.52
N ALA A 500 32.64 -10.63 7.91
CA ALA A 500 31.67 -9.81 8.65
C ALA A 500 30.46 -10.63 9.12
N LEU A 501 29.93 -10.30 10.30
CA LEU A 501 28.72 -10.92 10.86
C LEU A 501 27.92 -9.88 11.65
N VAL A 502 26.64 -9.73 11.31
CA VAL A 502 25.64 -8.99 12.09
C VAL A 502 24.75 -9.99 12.81
N THR A 503 24.54 -9.82 14.12
CA THR A 503 23.63 -10.62 14.93
C THR A 503 22.58 -9.74 15.60
N ASN A 504 21.30 -10.00 15.31
CA ASN A 504 20.16 -9.37 15.97
C ASN A 504 19.70 -10.24 17.14
N SER A 505 19.27 -9.62 18.23
CA SER A 505 18.56 -10.30 19.32
C SER A 505 17.24 -9.62 19.59
N TYR A 506 16.24 -10.39 20.04
CA TYR A 506 14.87 -9.92 20.21
C TYR A 506 14.37 -10.15 21.63
N GLU A 507 13.36 -9.39 22.03
CA GLU A 507 12.64 -9.69 23.27
C GLU A 507 11.93 -11.06 23.18
N PRO A 508 11.83 -11.80 24.30
CA PRO A 508 11.17 -13.10 24.29
C PRO A 508 9.69 -13.05 23.87
N HIS A 509 8.97 -11.98 24.23
CA HIS A 509 7.51 -11.89 24.07
C HIS A 509 7.04 -10.77 23.13
N ARG A 510 7.96 -10.03 22.50
CA ARG A 510 7.65 -8.99 21.50
C ARG A 510 8.69 -9.01 20.38
N ASN A 511 8.30 -8.68 19.15
CA ASN A 511 9.20 -8.65 17.97
C ASN A 511 10.14 -7.42 17.98
N LEU A 512 10.67 -7.02 19.15
CA LEU A 512 11.50 -5.83 19.33
C LEU A 512 12.97 -6.21 19.46
N LYS A 513 13.86 -5.55 18.70
CA LYS A 513 15.31 -5.80 18.75
C LYS A 513 15.94 -5.28 20.04
N THR A 514 16.48 -6.16 20.88
CA THR A 514 17.23 -5.80 22.10
C THR A 514 18.70 -5.52 21.84
N SER A 515 19.26 -6.06 20.76
CA SER A 515 20.64 -5.73 20.38
C SER A 515 20.93 -5.97 18.91
N VAL A 516 21.90 -5.19 18.40
CA VAL A 516 22.58 -5.42 17.12
C VAL A 516 24.07 -5.51 17.41
N LEU A 517 24.66 -6.67 17.17
CA LEU A 517 26.09 -6.95 17.35
C LEU A 517 26.75 -7.10 15.98
N ASN A 518 27.73 -6.25 15.71
CA ASN A 518 28.51 -6.22 14.49
C ASN A 518 29.94 -6.72 14.77
N THR A 519 30.35 -7.76 14.07
CA THR A 519 31.68 -8.36 14.21
C THR A 519 32.37 -8.53 12.87
N TYR A 520 33.70 -8.54 12.89
CA TYR A 520 34.54 -8.90 11.75
C TYR A 520 35.62 -9.87 12.20
N ASN A 521 35.67 -11.07 11.61
CA ASN A 521 36.57 -12.15 12.01
C ASN A 521 36.56 -12.39 13.53
N ALA A 522 35.35 -12.47 14.11
CA ALA A 522 35.05 -12.61 15.54
C ALA A 522 35.44 -11.42 16.45
N THR A 523 36.04 -10.35 15.90
CA THR A 523 36.31 -9.11 16.66
C THR A 523 35.05 -8.25 16.71
N THR A 524 34.69 -7.76 17.90
CA THR A 524 33.52 -6.87 18.07
C THR A 524 33.83 -5.46 17.60
N ILE A 525 33.28 -5.09 16.45
CA ILE A 525 33.41 -3.75 15.89
C ILE A 525 32.48 -2.80 16.64
N SER A 526 31.20 -3.15 16.75
CA SER A 526 30.22 -2.37 17.49
C SER A 526 29.10 -3.26 18.03
N GLN A 527 28.55 -2.88 19.16
CA GLN A 527 27.33 -3.44 19.71
C GLN A 527 26.43 -2.31 20.19
N TYR A 528 25.18 -2.35 19.75
CA TYR A 528 24.10 -1.49 20.22
C TYR A 528 23.12 -2.34 21.02
N ALA A 529 22.88 -1.97 22.28
CA ALA A 529 21.91 -2.65 23.15
C ALA A 529 20.81 -1.69 23.58
N TYR A 530 19.56 -2.17 23.52
CA TYR A 530 18.35 -1.37 23.65
C TYR A 530 17.48 -1.84 24.81
N THR A 531 16.78 -0.89 25.42
CA THR A 531 15.59 -1.18 26.24
C THR A 531 14.38 -0.50 25.62
N HIS A 532 13.20 -1.08 25.79
CA HIS A 532 11.95 -0.52 25.29
C HIS A 532 11.01 -0.14 26.43
N ASP A 533 10.13 0.81 26.16
CA ASP A 533 8.99 1.13 27.02
C ASP A 533 7.82 0.16 26.80
N ASP A 534 6.69 0.43 27.46
CA ASP A 534 5.56 -0.49 27.48
C ASP A 534 4.80 -0.55 26.14
N ILE A 535 4.99 0.44 25.26
CA ILE A 535 4.42 0.47 23.92
C ILE A 535 5.44 0.14 22.82
N GLY A 536 6.64 -0.29 23.21
CA GLY A 536 7.65 -0.82 22.29
C GLY A 536 8.60 0.23 21.70
N ARG A 537 8.55 1.48 22.17
CA ARG A 537 9.53 2.51 21.78
C ARG A 537 10.84 2.29 22.50
N ARG A 538 11.97 2.50 21.82
CA ARG A 538 13.31 2.49 22.41
C ARG A 538 13.45 3.61 23.44
N LYS A 539 13.81 3.24 24.65
CA LYS A 539 13.99 4.13 25.80
C LYS A 539 15.46 4.47 26.05
N THR A 540 16.34 3.50 25.86
CA THR A 540 17.79 3.67 26.03
C THR A 540 18.56 2.93 24.94
N MET A 541 19.74 3.43 24.60
CA MET A 541 20.75 2.74 23.79
C MET A 541 22.09 2.80 24.52
N THR A 542 22.74 1.65 24.69
CA THR A 542 24.14 1.58 25.17
C THR A 542 25.03 1.01 24.09
N THR A 543 26.22 1.58 23.92
CA THR A 543 27.19 1.20 22.90
C THR A 543 28.44 0.56 23.50
N SER A 544 29.04 -0.40 22.80
CA SER A 544 30.34 -0.99 23.14
C SER A 544 31.03 -1.57 21.91
N GLY A 545 32.32 -1.91 22.01
CA GLY A 545 33.13 -2.41 20.89
C GLY A 545 34.25 -1.45 20.48
N ASP A 546 35.08 -1.90 19.53
CA ASP A 546 36.29 -1.18 19.12
C ASP A 546 35.99 0.18 18.49
N ALA A 547 34.89 0.31 17.76
CA ALA A 547 34.48 1.55 17.11
C ALA A 547 34.26 2.73 18.07
N PHE A 548 33.95 2.46 19.34
CA PHE A 548 33.72 3.48 20.38
C PHE A 548 34.95 3.73 21.26
N SER A 549 36.00 2.93 21.08
CA SER A 549 37.23 2.98 21.90
C SER A 549 38.44 3.48 21.10
N ILE A 550 38.36 3.44 19.77
CA ILE A 550 39.43 3.85 18.86
C ILE A 550 39.48 5.38 18.69
N SER A 551 40.69 5.95 18.71
CA SER A 551 40.90 7.35 18.37
C SER A 551 41.17 7.47 16.87
N LEU A 552 40.13 7.80 16.11
CA LEU A 552 40.21 8.06 14.68
C LEU A 552 40.32 9.59 14.41
N PRO A 553 40.95 10.01 13.30
CA PRO A 553 41.03 11.43 12.96
C PRO A 553 39.64 12.00 12.69
N VAL A 554 39.37 13.20 13.20
CA VAL A 554 38.17 13.98 12.87
C VAL A 554 38.44 14.72 11.55
N PRO A 555 37.62 14.52 10.50
CA PRO A 555 37.77 15.25 9.25
C PRO A 555 37.57 16.77 9.43
N PRO A 556 38.34 17.62 8.72
CA PRO A 556 38.34 19.08 8.94
C PRO A 556 37.02 19.80 8.59
N ASP A 557 36.16 19.20 7.75
CA ASP A 557 34.99 19.90 7.15
C ASP A 557 33.63 19.26 7.51
N GLN A 558 33.56 18.55 8.63
CA GLN A 558 32.32 17.91 9.10
C GLN A 558 31.37 18.91 9.78
N LYS A 559 30.12 19.00 9.28
CA LYS A 559 29.02 19.74 9.92
C LYS A 559 28.48 18.95 11.11
N LEU A 560 29.23 18.93 12.21
CA LEU A 560 28.76 18.34 13.47
C LEU A 560 27.70 19.23 14.13
N VAL A 561 26.65 18.60 14.65
CA VAL A 561 25.62 19.25 15.46
C VAL A 561 25.97 19.06 16.94
N ASN A 562 26.09 20.17 17.67
CA ASN A 562 26.25 20.22 19.13
C ASN A 562 27.33 19.30 19.73
N THR A 563 28.57 19.80 19.79
CA THR A 563 29.68 19.21 20.57
C THR A 563 29.61 19.55 22.08
N GLY A 564 28.44 19.92 22.61
CA GLY A 564 28.23 20.37 24.01
C GLY A 564 26.84 20.03 24.58
N THR A 565 26.59 20.43 25.83
CA THR A 565 25.31 20.18 26.55
C THR A 565 24.11 20.62 25.73
N TYR A 566 23.12 19.73 25.54
CA TYR A 566 21.86 20.02 24.85
C TYR A 566 21.17 21.25 25.45
N THR A 567 21.33 22.41 24.83
CA THR A 567 20.46 23.57 25.05
C THR A 567 19.23 23.44 24.16
N SER A 568 18.04 23.73 24.68
CA SER A 568 16.82 23.75 23.86
C SER A 568 16.97 24.77 22.73
N VAL A 569 16.81 24.35 21.49
CA VAL A 569 16.67 25.25 20.35
C VAL A 569 15.21 25.66 20.24
N GLY A 570 14.90 26.96 20.31
CA GLY A 570 13.55 27.48 20.10
C GLY A 570 13.20 27.55 18.62
N TYR A 571 11.98 27.12 18.27
CA TYR A 571 11.41 27.23 16.94
C TYR A 571 10.05 27.92 17.01
N THR A 572 9.77 28.84 16.07
CA THR A 572 8.44 29.42 15.88
C THR A 572 7.92 29.05 14.50
N ALA A 573 6.65 28.64 14.40
CA ALA A 573 6.01 28.28 13.14
C ALA A 573 4.76 29.12 12.86
N ASN A 574 4.41 29.30 11.58
CA ASN A 574 3.15 29.91 11.14
C ASN A 574 2.00 28.90 11.05
N ASP A 575 0.83 29.36 10.60
CA ASP A 575 -0.43 28.64 10.30
C ASP A 575 -0.33 27.51 9.24
N LEU A 576 0.81 27.37 8.58
CA LEU A 576 1.13 26.26 7.67
C LEU A 576 2.18 25.29 8.22
N ASN A 577 2.57 25.43 9.50
CA ASN A 577 3.67 24.68 10.14
C ASN A 577 5.07 24.97 9.58
N GLN A 578 5.22 26.06 8.80
CA GLN A 578 6.50 26.55 8.29
C GLN A 578 7.25 27.31 9.38
N TYR A 579 8.56 27.13 9.48
CA TYR A 579 9.35 27.87 10.48
C TYR A 579 9.52 29.33 10.07
N THR A 580 9.13 30.25 10.95
CA THR A 580 9.31 31.70 10.77
C THR A 580 10.52 32.23 11.56
N SER A 581 10.96 31.49 12.57
CA SER A 581 12.15 31.79 13.36
C SER A 581 12.77 30.50 13.91
N VAL A 582 14.08 30.36 13.76
CA VAL A 582 14.90 29.28 14.30
C VAL A 582 16.04 29.88 15.12
N GLU A 583 16.07 29.60 16.41
CA GLU A 583 17.20 30.01 17.25
C GLU A 583 18.46 29.26 16.82
N THR A 584 19.57 29.97 16.64
CA THR A 584 20.87 29.33 16.43
C THR A 584 21.65 29.29 17.74
N ASN A 585 22.61 28.37 17.84
CA ASN A 585 23.50 28.23 19.00
C ASN A 585 24.26 29.52 19.38
N ASN A 586 24.29 30.53 18.49
CA ASN A 586 24.90 31.84 18.72
C ASN A 586 23.90 32.94 19.14
N GLY A 587 22.63 32.61 19.37
CA GLY A 587 21.57 33.57 19.77
C GLY A 587 21.02 34.43 18.63
N ALA A 588 21.50 34.24 17.39
CA ALA A 588 20.90 34.86 16.20
C ALA A 588 19.75 34.00 15.68
N ALA A 589 18.59 34.59 15.40
CA ALA A 589 17.48 33.87 14.76
C ALA A 589 17.69 33.84 13.24
N ALA A 590 17.64 32.65 12.64
CA ALA A 590 17.41 32.52 11.20
C ALA A 590 15.91 32.64 10.95
N SER A 591 15.53 33.32 9.87
CA SER A 591 14.13 33.46 9.43
C SER A 591 13.96 32.77 8.08
N PRO A 592 13.55 31.49 8.08
CA PRO A 592 13.33 30.76 6.85
C PRO A 592 12.18 31.38 6.03
N ALA A 593 12.27 31.27 4.71
CA ALA A 593 11.24 31.71 3.77
C ALA A 593 10.79 30.54 2.88
N TYR A 594 9.52 30.58 2.46
CA TYR A 594 8.88 29.54 1.68
C TYR A 594 8.15 30.17 0.49
N ASP A 595 7.96 29.41 -0.59
CA ASP A 595 6.97 29.77 -1.60
C ASP A 595 5.55 29.39 -1.15
N ASN A 596 4.54 29.74 -1.96
CA ASN A 596 3.14 29.47 -1.65
C ASN A 596 2.76 27.98 -1.73
N ASP A 597 3.55 27.15 -2.42
CA ASP A 597 3.36 25.70 -2.38
C ASP A 597 3.92 25.12 -1.07
N GLY A 598 4.73 25.89 -0.36
CA GLY A 598 5.34 25.51 0.91
C GLY A 598 6.72 24.89 0.75
N ASP A 599 7.40 25.11 -0.37
CA ASP A 599 8.78 24.71 -0.54
C ASP A 599 9.70 25.74 0.12
N LEU A 600 10.66 25.29 0.94
CA LEU A 600 11.65 26.16 1.57
C LEU A 600 12.52 26.81 0.50
N THR A 601 12.60 28.14 0.45
CA THR A 601 13.36 28.91 -0.56
C THR A 601 14.59 29.61 0.01
N ASP A 602 14.62 29.87 1.31
CA ASP A 602 15.74 30.50 2.02
C ASP A 602 15.75 30.00 3.46
N ASP A 603 16.87 29.49 3.97
CA ASP A 603 17.01 29.07 5.37
C ASP A 603 17.95 29.96 6.21
N GLY A 604 18.36 31.09 5.65
CA GLY A 604 19.37 32.00 6.17
C GLY A 604 20.81 31.65 5.77
N THR A 605 21.07 30.43 5.31
CA THR A 605 22.39 29.93 4.85
C THR A 605 22.41 29.72 3.33
N PHE A 606 21.38 29.06 2.82
CA PHE A 606 21.23 28.66 1.42
C PHE A 606 19.92 29.21 0.85
N ILE A 607 19.96 29.46 -0.45
CA ILE A 607 18.81 29.69 -1.31
C ILE A 607 18.52 28.40 -2.07
N TYR A 608 17.25 28.00 -2.06
CA TYR A 608 16.75 26.78 -2.67
C TYR A 608 15.80 27.12 -3.81
N THR A 609 15.95 26.44 -4.95
CA THR A 609 15.01 26.55 -6.08
C THR A 609 14.39 25.21 -6.37
N TRP A 610 13.15 25.20 -6.85
CA TRP A 610 12.34 23.99 -7.04
C TRP A 610 11.80 23.94 -8.46
N ASN A 611 11.75 22.75 -9.07
CA ASN A 611 11.17 22.56 -10.40
C ASN A 611 9.64 22.40 -10.35
N GLY A 612 9.02 22.16 -11.51
CA GLY A 612 7.58 22.05 -11.74
C GLY A 612 6.84 20.94 -10.99
N GLU A 613 7.57 20.03 -10.34
CA GLU A 613 7.06 18.94 -9.51
C GLU A 613 7.46 19.11 -8.03
N ASN A 614 7.79 20.33 -7.59
CA ASN A 614 8.28 20.59 -6.22
C ASN A 614 9.49 19.71 -5.84
N ARG A 615 10.39 19.45 -6.81
CA ARG A 615 11.69 18.79 -6.57
C ARG A 615 12.81 19.82 -6.54
N LEU A 616 13.69 19.71 -5.56
CA LEU A 616 14.79 20.66 -5.35
C LEU A 616 15.73 20.65 -6.55
N SER A 617 15.82 21.76 -7.29
CA SER A 617 16.63 21.87 -8.50
C SER A 617 17.99 22.52 -8.27
N THR A 618 18.10 23.50 -7.36
CA THR A 618 19.36 24.18 -7.06
C THR A 618 19.47 24.52 -5.58
N VAL A 619 20.68 24.45 -5.04
CA VAL A 619 21.05 24.98 -3.73
C VAL A 619 22.25 25.91 -3.88
N THR A 620 22.10 27.17 -3.50
CA THR A 620 23.16 28.18 -3.62
C THR A 620 23.40 28.85 -2.27
N PRO A 621 24.66 29.04 -1.82
CA PRO A 621 24.95 29.85 -0.64
C PRO A 621 24.33 31.25 -0.77
N LYS A 622 23.64 31.72 0.27
CA LYS A 622 22.97 33.03 0.27
C LYS A 622 23.96 34.19 0.15
N THR A 623 25.15 34.03 0.70
CA THR A 623 26.26 34.99 0.59
C THR A 623 27.53 34.21 0.28
N PRO A 624 27.79 33.91 -1.02
CA PRO A 624 28.91 33.07 -1.42
C PRO A 624 30.27 33.66 -1.03
N ALA A 625 31.11 32.85 -0.40
CA ALA A 625 32.53 33.07 -0.19
C ALA A 625 33.36 32.23 -1.16
N VAL A 626 34.64 32.59 -1.34
CA VAL A 626 35.56 31.82 -2.20
C VAL A 626 35.60 30.37 -1.72
N SER A 627 35.51 29.44 -2.66
CA SER A 627 35.42 27.98 -2.44
C SER A 627 34.09 27.48 -1.87
N ASP A 628 33.09 28.32 -1.65
CA ASP A 628 31.74 27.82 -1.41
C ASP A 628 31.21 27.13 -2.67
N GLU A 629 30.37 26.11 -2.47
CA GLU A 629 29.83 25.29 -3.53
C GLU A 629 28.33 25.52 -3.74
N LYS A 630 27.91 25.54 -5.00
CA LYS A 630 26.52 25.52 -5.47
C LYS A 630 26.22 24.15 -6.08
N LEU A 631 25.04 23.62 -5.77
CA LEU A 631 24.57 22.33 -6.28
C LEU A 631 23.40 22.49 -7.24
N GLU A 632 23.41 21.72 -8.32
CA GLU A 632 22.30 21.61 -9.28
C GLU A 632 21.91 20.14 -9.47
N PHE A 633 20.61 19.86 -9.46
CA PHE A 633 20.06 18.51 -9.52
C PHE A 633 19.16 18.29 -10.75
N LEU A 634 19.25 17.09 -11.32
CA LEU A 634 18.34 16.60 -12.35
C LEU A 634 17.69 15.31 -11.89
N TYR A 635 16.42 15.12 -12.24
CA TYR A 635 15.63 13.96 -11.86
C TYR A 635 15.15 13.20 -13.09
N ASP A 636 15.01 11.87 -12.95
CA ASP A 636 14.37 11.05 -13.96
C ASP A 636 12.84 11.05 -13.84
N TYR A 637 12.18 10.29 -14.72
CA TYR A 637 10.74 10.15 -14.78
C TYR A 637 10.08 9.61 -13.49
N MET A 638 10.83 8.92 -12.64
CA MET A 638 10.34 8.43 -11.34
C MET A 638 10.50 9.46 -10.23
N GLY A 639 11.21 10.57 -10.49
CA GLY A 639 11.59 11.54 -9.48
C GLY A 639 12.89 11.20 -8.74
N ARG A 640 13.68 10.23 -9.22
CA ARG A 640 14.99 9.88 -8.64
C ARG A 640 16.05 10.86 -9.12
N ARG A 641 16.95 11.30 -8.24
CA ARG A 641 18.07 12.19 -8.60
C ARG A 641 19.02 11.44 -9.53
N ALA A 642 19.03 11.80 -10.80
CA ALA A 642 19.84 11.16 -11.84
C ALA A 642 21.15 11.90 -12.11
N ARG A 643 21.24 13.20 -11.78
CA ARG A 643 22.48 14.00 -11.88
C ARG A 643 22.61 14.98 -10.72
N LYS A 644 23.85 15.20 -10.29
CA LYS A 644 24.30 16.31 -9.44
C LYS A 644 25.44 17.02 -10.15
N ILE A 645 25.38 18.34 -10.22
CA ILE A 645 26.51 19.19 -10.60
C ILE A 645 26.92 20.01 -9.37
N THR A 646 28.20 20.02 -9.07
CA THR A 646 28.82 20.88 -8.06
C THR A 646 29.63 21.95 -8.79
N THR A 647 29.44 23.20 -8.40
CA THR A 647 30.24 24.34 -8.91
C THR A 647 30.80 25.14 -7.75
N ALA A 648 32.05 25.57 -7.83
CA ALA A 648 32.72 26.34 -6.78
C ALA A 648 32.77 27.84 -7.12
N TRP A 649 32.67 28.70 -6.11
CA TRP A 649 32.78 30.14 -6.27
C TRP A 649 34.24 30.60 -6.27
N ASP A 650 34.67 31.28 -7.34
CA ASP A 650 36.05 31.81 -7.45
C ASP A 650 36.23 33.20 -6.80
N GLY A 651 35.17 33.78 -6.25
CA GLY A 651 35.11 35.18 -5.78
C GLY A 651 34.30 36.10 -6.70
N SER A 652 33.94 35.65 -7.90
CA SER A 652 33.22 36.44 -8.91
C SER A 652 32.22 35.64 -9.75
N THR A 653 32.50 34.37 -10.03
CA THR A 653 31.66 33.50 -10.87
C THR A 653 31.67 32.06 -10.35
N TRP A 654 30.62 31.31 -10.69
CA TRP A 654 30.52 29.87 -10.42
C TRP A 654 31.26 29.08 -11.50
N GLN A 655 32.26 28.31 -11.09
CA GLN A 655 33.05 27.46 -11.97
C GLN A 655 32.66 26.00 -11.77
N SER A 656 32.49 25.26 -12.85
CA SER A 656 32.16 23.82 -12.76
C SER A 656 33.30 23.08 -12.08
N ASP A 657 32.96 22.30 -11.06
CA ASP A 657 33.92 21.49 -10.30
C ASP A 657 33.70 20.00 -10.61
N GLU A 658 32.49 19.49 -10.35
CA GLU A 658 32.18 18.08 -10.51
C GLU A 658 30.80 17.86 -11.14
N THR A 659 30.70 16.87 -12.03
CA THR A 659 29.41 16.31 -12.47
C THR A 659 29.37 14.84 -12.09
N ARG A 660 28.28 14.42 -11.45
CA ARG A 660 28.04 13.04 -11.05
C ARG A 660 26.68 12.57 -11.51
N PHE A 661 26.61 11.35 -12.02
CA PHE A 661 25.37 10.67 -12.38
C PHE A 661 25.10 9.49 -11.47
N PHE A 662 23.82 9.11 -11.38
CA PHE A 662 23.33 8.09 -10.46
C PHE A 662 22.51 7.04 -11.23
N VAL A 663 22.85 5.76 -11.05
CA VAL A 663 22.16 4.61 -11.66
C VAL A 663 21.48 3.80 -10.56
N TYR A 664 20.23 3.43 -10.80
CA TYR A 664 19.36 2.79 -9.81
C TYR A 664 18.84 1.43 -10.28
N ASP A 665 18.66 0.51 -9.33
CA ASP A 665 17.74 -0.62 -9.45
C ASP A 665 16.49 -0.34 -8.58
N GLY A 666 15.35 -0.05 -9.21
CA GLY A 666 14.18 0.44 -8.47
C GLY A 666 14.54 1.74 -7.73
N TRP A 667 14.45 1.77 -6.41
CA TRP A 667 14.85 2.93 -5.60
C TRP A 667 16.25 2.83 -5.00
N ASN A 668 16.93 1.69 -5.16
CA ASN A 668 18.29 1.50 -4.65
C ASN A 668 19.32 2.07 -5.64
N LEU A 669 20.16 2.99 -5.17
CA LEU A 669 21.32 3.48 -5.93
C LEU A 669 22.37 2.36 -6.02
N ILE A 670 22.74 1.96 -7.24
CA ILE A 670 23.68 0.85 -7.48
C ILE A 670 25.03 1.30 -8.05
N GLU A 671 25.09 2.42 -8.77
CA GLU A 671 26.35 2.98 -9.30
C GLU A 671 26.34 4.52 -9.29
N GLU A 672 27.51 5.11 -9.06
CA GLU A 672 27.83 6.51 -9.36
C GLU A 672 28.77 6.59 -10.55
N LEU A 673 28.55 7.57 -11.43
CA LEU A 673 29.38 7.80 -12.61
C LEU A 673 29.90 9.23 -12.60
N ASP A 674 31.11 9.45 -13.11
CA ASP A 674 31.65 10.79 -13.34
C ASP A 674 31.05 11.47 -14.60
N GLY A 675 31.45 12.72 -14.86
CA GLY A 675 31.02 13.49 -16.02
C GLY A 675 31.38 12.88 -17.39
N ALA A 676 32.31 11.92 -17.43
CA ALA A 676 32.70 11.17 -18.63
C ALA A 676 31.96 9.83 -18.76
N GLY A 677 31.14 9.46 -17.77
CA GLY A 677 30.39 8.21 -17.72
C GLY A 677 31.18 7.01 -17.16
N ALA A 678 32.35 7.23 -16.56
CA ALA A 678 33.10 6.16 -15.89
C ALA A 678 32.50 5.88 -14.51
N VAL A 679 32.37 4.60 -14.13
CA VAL A 679 31.87 4.20 -12.81
C VAL A 679 32.90 4.57 -11.74
N THR A 680 32.50 5.36 -10.75
CA THR A 680 33.36 5.80 -9.64
C THR A 680 33.13 4.98 -8.39
N ALA A 681 31.88 4.58 -8.14
CA ALA A 681 31.48 3.73 -7.03
C ALA A 681 30.33 2.80 -7.42
N SER A 682 30.31 1.61 -6.83
CA SER A 682 29.19 0.67 -6.90
C SER A 682 28.69 0.29 -5.51
N TYR A 683 27.39 0.07 -5.37
CA TYR A 683 26.73 -0.21 -4.10
C TYR A 683 25.90 -1.48 -4.17
N ILE A 684 26.11 -2.38 -3.23
CA ILE A 684 25.41 -3.66 -3.15
C ILE A 684 24.34 -3.55 -2.08
N HIS A 685 23.12 -3.97 -2.40
CA HIS A 685 21.98 -3.97 -1.48
C HIS A 685 21.48 -5.39 -1.19
N GLY A 686 20.91 -5.57 -0.01
CA GLY A 686 20.33 -6.80 0.49
C GLY A 686 18.97 -6.55 1.14
N LEU A 687 18.63 -7.34 2.16
CA LEU A 687 17.40 -7.13 2.92
C LEU A 687 17.51 -5.85 3.76
N ASP A 688 16.56 -4.95 3.59
CA ASP A 688 16.41 -3.74 4.39
C ASP A 688 15.62 -4.02 5.69
N LEU A 689 15.32 -2.98 6.49
CA LEU A 689 14.59 -3.15 7.75
C LEU A 689 13.21 -3.79 7.62
N SER A 690 12.57 -3.74 6.44
CA SER A 690 11.32 -4.45 6.17
C SER A 690 11.51 -5.95 5.92
N GLN A 691 12.76 -6.43 5.90
CA GLN A 691 13.15 -7.77 5.48
C GLN A 691 12.75 -8.10 4.03
N SER A 692 12.72 -7.07 3.20
CA SER A 692 12.60 -7.17 1.74
C SER A 692 13.72 -6.35 1.09
N LEU A 693 13.86 -6.42 -0.24
CA LEU A 693 14.94 -5.71 -0.94
C LEU A 693 14.79 -4.18 -0.94
N GLN A 694 13.56 -3.66 -0.82
CA GLN A 694 13.26 -2.22 -0.97
C GLN A 694 12.05 -1.72 -0.16
N GLY A 695 11.40 -2.56 0.66
CA GLY A 695 10.15 -2.20 1.35
C GLY A 695 10.29 -1.16 2.48
N ALA A 696 11.51 -0.92 2.96
CA ALA A 696 11.88 0.22 3.81
C ALA A 696 12.67 1.27 3.00
N GLY A 697 12.58 1.25 1.67
CA GLY A 697 13.33 2.16 0.79
C GLY A 697 14.85 1.97 0.87
N GLY A 698 15.31 0.75 1.16
CA GLY A 698 16.73 0.41 1.30
C GLY A 698 17.35 0.77 2.65
N ILE A 699 16.58 1.28 3.61
CA ILE A 699 17.08 1.64 4.95
C ILE A 699 17.58 0.39 5.69
N GLY A 700 18.86 0.38 6.08
CA GLY A 700 19.53 -0.79 6.65
C GLY A 700 19.84 -1.91 5.65
N GLY A 701 19.61 -1.69 4.36
CA GLY A 701 19.77 -2.70 3.30
C GLY A 701 21.09 -2.64 2.54
N ILE A 702 21.88 -1.57 2.64
CA ILE A 702 23.18 -1.50 1.94
C ILE A 702 24.21 -2.46 2.58
N LEU A 703 24.88 -3.28 1.79
CA LEU A 703 25.79 -4.31 2.26
C LEU A 703 27.24 -3.87 2.10
N ALA A 704 27.58 -3.37 0.90
CA ALA A 704 28.94 -3.04 0.52
C ALA A 704 29.00 -1.86 -0.45
N ARG A 705 30.17 -1.22 -0.48
CA ARG A 705 30.60 -0.24 -1.48
C ARG A 705 31.91 -0.72 -2.11
N VAL A 706 32.01 -0.60 -3.43
CA VAL A 706 33.24 -0.82 -4.19
C VAL A 706 33.67 0.51 -4.80
N ASP A 707 34.89 0.95 -4.51
CA ASP A 707 35.45 2.18 -5.04
C ASP A 707 36.42 1.90 -6.17
N HIS A 708 36.07 2.33 -7.39
CA HIS A 708 36.81 1.98 -8.60
C HIS A 708 38.11 2.77 -8.76
N GLY A 709 38.22 3.94 -8.12
CA GLY A 709 39.44 4.75 -8.14
C GLY A 709 40.57 4.22 -7.25
N THR A 710 40.23 3.51 -6.17
CA THR A 710 41.18 2.96 -5.19
C THR A 710 41.22 1.44 -5.16
N ASP A 711 40.32 0.77 -5.90
CA ASP A 711 40.13 -0.68 -5.94
C ASP A 711 39.88 -1.27 -4.53
N LYS A 712 39.06 -0.57 -3.73
CA LYS A 712 38.74 -0.93 -2.35
C LYS A 712 37.29 -1.37 -2.18
N VAL A 713 37.08 -2.27 -1.21
CA VAL A 713 35.74 -2.70 -0.79
C VAL A 713 35.52 -2.34 0.67
N HIS A 714 34.39 -1.70 0.93
CA HIS A 714 33.96 -1.32 2.26
C HIS A 714 32.63 -1.97 2.62
N LEU A 715 32.52 -2.55 3.81
CA LEU A 715 31.27 -3.12 4.33
C LEU A 715 30.61 -2.16 5.31
N TYR A 716 29.29 -2.13 5.32
CA TYR A 716 28.49 -1.27 6.19
C TYR A 716 27.97 -2.04 7.41
N PHE A 717 28.04 -1.40 8.57
CA PHE A 717 27.38 -1.86 9.79
C PHE A 717 26.36 -0.86 10.30
N TYR A 718 25.31 -1.37 10.94
CA TYR A 718 24.14 -0.60 11.31
C TYR A 718 23.84 -0.66 12.81
N ASP A 719 23.12 0.35 13.27
CA ASP A 719 22.30 0.25 14.46
C ASP A 719 20.92 -0.38 14.12
N ALA A 720 20.04 -0.54 15.10
CA ALA A 720 18.72 -1.12 14.89
C ALA A 720 17.72 -0.21 14.15
N ASN A 721 18.07 1.05 13.88
CA ASN A 721 17.31 2.00 13.06
C ASN A 721 17.77 2.01 11.60
N GLY A 722 18.77 1.20 11.25
CA GLY A 722 19.36 1.23 9.91
C GLY A 722 20.23 2.47 9.69
N ASN A 723 20.67 3.17 10.74
CA ASN A 723 21.70 4.19 10.60
C ASN A 723 23.05 3.51 10.40
N VAL A 724 23.84 4.00 9.43
CA VAL A 724 25.21 3.52 9.24
C VAL A 724 26.05 3.93 10.44
N GLY A 725 26.45 2.97 11.27
CA GLY A 725 27.33 3.22 12.40
C GLY A 725 28.80 3.22 12.00
N GLN A 726 29.20 2.26 11.15
CA GLN A 726 30.59 2.05 10.78
C GLN A 726 30.74 1.59 9.33
N LEU A 727 31.88 1.92 8.74
CA LEU A 727 32.42 1.26 7.56
C LEU A 727 33.75 0.59 7.90
N ILE A 728 33.94 -0.63 7.42
CA ILE A 728 35.22 -1.35 7.53
C ILE A 728 35.86 -1.58 6.16
N ASP A 729 37.19 -1.60 6.09
CA ASP A 729 37.94 -2.07 4.91
C ASP A 729 38.06 -3.60 4.96
N THR A 730 37.68 -4.29 3.87
CA THR A 730 37.74 -5.76 3.83
C THR A 730 39.15 -6.31 3.72
N ALA A 731 40.16 -5.49 3.40
CA ALA A 731 41.54 -5.93 3.29
C ALA A 731 42.16 -6.31 4.65
N ASP A 732 41.78 -5.59 5.71
CA ASP A 732 42.36 -5.77 7.06
C ASP A 732 41.34 -5.69 8.20
N GLY A 733 40.07 -5.40 7.92
CA GLY A 733 39.02 -5.26 8.93
C GLY A 733 39.04 -3.95 9.71
N SER A 734 39.88 -2.98 9.31
CA SER A 734 40.00 -1.70 10.00
C SER A 734 38.73 -0.86 9.84
N VAL A 735 38.33 -0.16 10.91
CA VAL A 735 37.24 0.83 10.86
C VAL A 735 37.76 2.08 10.17
N VAL A 736 37.24 2.36 8.97
CA VAL A 736 37.66 3.50 8.13
C VAL A 736 36.71 4.69 8.22
N ALA A 737 35.49 4.46 8.70
CA ALA A 737 34.56 5.50 9.11
C ALA A 737 33.72 5.03 10.31
N ALA A 738 33.43 5.95 11.24
CA ALA A 738 32.49 5.75 12.33
C ALA A 738 31.64 7.00 12.53
N TYR A 739 30.34 6.82 12.72
CA TYR A 739 29.37 7.90 12.87
C TYR A 739 28.53 7.72 14.13
N GLU A 740 28.21 8.84 14.78
CA GLU A 740 27.18 8.94 15.81
C GLU A 740 26.20 10.06 15.47
N TYR A 741 24.93 9.85 15.79
CA TYR A 741 23.84 10.73 15.41
C TYR A 741 23.08 11.24 16.63
N ALA A 742 22.66 12.50 16.57
CA ALA A 742 21.55 13.01 17.36
C ALA A 742 20.23 12.34 16.90
N PRO A 743 19.15 12.37 17.71
CA PRO A 743 17.89 11.68 17.40
C PRO A 743 17.25 12.03 16.05
N PHE A 744 17.53 13.22 15.52
CA PHE A 744 17.04 13.71 14.24
C PHE A 744 18.11 13.63 13.11
N GLY A 745 19.14 12.81 13.27
CA GLY A 745 20.11 12.49 12.22
C GLY A 745 21.27 13.47 12.03
N GLY A 746 21.36 14.51 12.87
CA GLY A 746 22.53 15.39 12.90
C GLY A 746 23.75 14.65 13.45
N LEU A 747 24.90 14.73 12.79
CA LEU A 747 26.12 14.04 13.23
C LEU A 747 26.63 14.66 14.54
N THR A 748 26.73 13.88 15.61
CA THR A 748 27.39 14.29 16.87
C THR A 748 28.87 13.90 16.86
N SER A 749 29.21 12.85 16.12
CA SER A 749 30.57 12.40 15.88
C SER A 749 30.67 11.84 14.47
N ALA A 750 31.80 12.10 13.82
CA ALA A 750 32.17 11.48 12.58
C ALA A 750 33.70 11.40 12.51
N MET A 751 34.19 10.20 12.34
CA MET A 751 35.59 9.89 12.52
C MET A 751 36.10 8.94 11.44
N GLY A 752 37.37 9.04 11.10
CA GLY A 752 38.03 8.20 10.10
C GLY A 752 38.18 8.91 8.76
N THR A 753 39.18 8.51 7.98
CA THR A 753 39.53 9.16 6.71
C THR A 753 38.47 8.96 5.62
N TYR A 754 37.58 7.98 5.78
CA TYR A 754 36.51 7.70 4.82
C TYR A 754 35.17 8.33 5.20
N ALA A 755 35.10 9.04 6.33
CA ALA A 755 33.85 9.53 6.89
C ALA A 755 33.12 10.54 5.98
N THR A 756 33.85 11.32 5.16
CA THR A 756 33.27 12.23 4.17
C THR A 756 33.13 11.59 2.78
N THR A 757 33.92 10.57 2.45
CA THR A 757 33.85 9.89 1.15
C THR A 757 32.59 9.03 1.00
N SER A 758 32.13 8.39 2.10
CA SER A 758 30.90 7.61 2.07
C SER A 758 29.65 8.49 2.21
N PRO A 759 28.70 8.44 1.24
CA PRO A 759 27.50 9.25 1.28
C PRO A 759 26.38 8.62 2.11
N PHE A 760 26.35 7.30 2.33
CA PHE A 760 25.26 6.67 3.09
C PHE A 760 25.50 6.78 4.59
N ARG A 761 24.57 7.45 5.31
CA ARG A 761 24.71 7.75 6.75
C ARG A 761 23.42 7.48 7.53
N PHE A 762 22.78 8.52 8.10
CA PHE A 762 21.51 8.39 8.82
C PHE A 762 20.42 7.76 7.95
N SER A 763 19.69 6.80 8.50
CA SER A 763 18.70 5.96 7.80
C SER A 763 19.22 5.33 6.50
N SER A 764 20.52 5.03 6.39
CA SER A 764 21.16 4.62 5.12
C SER A 764 20.77 5.51 3.93
N LYS A 765 20.54 6.81 4.14
CA LYS A 765 20.23 7.75 3.07
C LYS A 765 21.46 8.53 2.64
N TYR A 766 21.42 9.00 1.39
CA TYR A 766 22.52 9.75 0.79
C TYR A 766 22.63 11.13 1.46
N ALA A 767 23.68 11.33 2.24
CA ALA A 767 24.08 12.59 2.83
C ALA A 767 24.84 13.44 1.81
N ASP A 768 24.46 14.70 1.71
CA ASP A 768 25.16 15.69 0.91
C ASP A 768 26.00 16.59 1.83
N ASP A 769 27.33 16.49 1.75
CA ASP A 769 28.23 17.19 2.68
C ASP A 769 28.21 18.71 2.54
N VAL A 770 28.00 19.21 1.32
CA VAL A 770 27.93 20.65 1.02
C VAL A 770 26.77 21.29 1.78
N THR A 771 25.60 20.65 1.74
CA THR A 771 24.38 21.20 2.33
C THR A 771 24.11 20.71 3.75
N GLY A 772 24.56 19.49 4.08
CA GLY A 772 24.18 18.74 5.28
C GLY A 772 22.81 18.09 5.19
N LEU A 773 22.21 18.02 3.99
CA LEU A 773 20.89 17.42 3.76
C LEU A 773 21.00 15.92 3.48
N TYR A 774 19.92 15.20 3.81
CA TYR A 774 19.73 13.82 3.39
C TYR A 774 18.73 13.74 2.23
N TYR A 775 19.12 13.05 1.17
CA TYR A 775 18.24 12.74 0.04
C TYR A 775 17.52 11.41 0.28
N TYR A 776 16.19 11.46 0.46
CA TYR A 776 15.37 10.28 0.73
C TYR A 776 14.72 9.67 -0.53
N GLY A 777 14.74 10.37 -1.66
CA GLY A 777 14.03 9.98 -2.89
C GLY A 777 13.17 11.13 -3.40
N TYR A 778 12.00 11.31 -2.80
CA TYR A 778 11.07 12.38 -3.17
C TYR A 778 11.32 13.70 -2.43
N ARG A 779 11.83 13.63 -1.20
CA ARG A 779 12.11 14.80 -0.36
C ARG A 779 13.55 14.87 0.12
N TYR A 780 13.97 16.09 0.43
CA TYR A 780 15.21 16.38 1.14
C TYR A 780 14.90 16.65 2.62
N TYR A 781 15.65 16.00 3.49
CA TYR A 781 15.53 16.11 4.93
C TYR A 781 16.66 16.97 5.51
N SER A 782 16.31 17.92 6.37
CA SER A 782 17.29 18.72 7.12
C SER A 782 17.40 18.21 8.56
N PRO A 783 18.52 17.55 8.93
CA PRO A 783 18.76 17.16 10.31
C PRO A 783 18.96 18.38 11.23
N ARG A 784 19.41 19.52 10.68
CA ARG A 784 19.55 20.79 11.40
C ARG A 784 18.21 21.37 11.83
N LEU A 785 17.18 21.23 10.98
CA LEU A 785 15.82 21.71 11.26
C LEU A 785 14.93 20.63 11.88
N GLY A 786 15.33 19.35 11.80
CA GLY A 786 14.55 18.20 12.24
C GLY A 786 13.30 17.95 11.39
N ARG A 787 13.32 18.31 10.09
CA ARG A 787 12.13 18.27 9.21
C ARG A 787 12.47 18.25 7.72
N TRP A 788 11.44 17.97 6.91
CA TRP A 788 11.47 18.07 5.46
C TRP A 788 11.57 19.52 4.97
N LEU A 789 12.19 19.73 3.81
CA LEU A 789 12.30 21.03 3.16
C LEU A 789 11.02 21.46 2.41
N SER A 790 10.23 20.48 1.95
CA SER A 790 8.98 20.67 1.23
C SER A 790 7.83 19.96 1.95
N ARG A 791 6.59 20.32 1.60
CA ARG A 791 5.39 19.61 2.08
C ARG A 791 5.40 18.16 1.60
N ASP A 792 4.77 17.28 2.37
CA ASP A 792 4.54 15.91 1.97
C ASP A 792 3.72 15.83 0.66
N PRO A 793 4.24 15.22 -0.42
CA PRO A 793 3.50 15.13 -1.67
C PRO A 793 2.25 14.22 -1.58
N ILE A 794 2.12 13.37 -0.56
CA ILE A 794 0.88 12.63 -0.27
C ILE A 794 -0.07 13.38 0.67
N GLY A 795 0.26 14.62 1.04
CA GLY A 795 -0.59 15.46 1.87
C GLY A 795 -0.86 14.87 3.27
N GLU A 796 -2.08 15.05 3.76
CA GLU A 796 -2.48 14.67 5.13
C GLU A 796 -2.50 13.15 5.34
N GLU A 797 -2.36 12.34 4.27
CA GLU A 797 -2.13 10.90 4.38
C GLU A 797 -0.79 10.59 5.06
N GLY A 798 0.23 11.43 4.82
CA GLY A 798 1.54 11.36 5.47
C GLY A 798 1.54 11.92 6.90
N GLY A 799 0.44 12.52 7.34
CA GLY A 799 0.28 13.14 8.66
C GLY A 799 -0.17 14.60 8.59
N ILE A 800 -0.72 15.09 9.70
CA ILE A 800 -1.31 16.45 9.77
C ILE A 800 -0.23 17.55 9.61
N ASN A 801 0.98 17.30 10.12
CA ASN A 801 2.10 18.20 9.88
C ASN A 801 2.87 17.73 8.64
N LEU A 802 2.66 18.42 7.52
CA LEU A 802 3.24 18.08 6.22
C LEU A 802 4.76 18.25 6.14
N TYR A 803 5.40 18.86 7.14
CA TYR A 803 6.86 18.95 7.28
C TYR A 803 7.41 17.97 8.31
N GLY A 804 6.54 17.29 9.07
CA GLY A 804 6.92 16.43 10.17
C GLY A 804 7.79 15.26 9.72
N PHE A 805 8.91 15.04 10.42
CA PHE A 805 9.72 13.85 10.20
C PHE A 805 9.22 12.73 11.13
N VAL A 806 8.57 11.72 10.54
CA VAL A 806 8.14 10.47 11.20
C VAL A 806 7.43 10.66 12.55
N GLY A 807 6.50 11.60 12.62
CA GLY A 807 5.75 11.90 13.85
C GLY A 807 6.59 12.43 15.02
N ASN A 808 7.78 12.99 14.74
CA ASN A 808 8.81 13.34 15.71
C ASN A 808 9.37 12.15 16.52
N ASP A 809 9.29 10.94 15.96
CA ASP A 809 9.75 9.70 16.60
C ASP A 809 10.84 8.99 15.78
N GLY A 810 11.87 9.74 15.36
CA GLY A 810 12.98 9.22 14.52
C GLY A 810 13.79 8.08 15.15
N GLY A 811 13.65 7.86 16.46
CA GLY A 811 14.21 6.70 17.15
C GLY A 811 13.43 5.40 16.94
N ASN A 812 12.18 5.47 16.48
CA ASN A 812 11.25 4.34 16.39
C ASN A 812 10.50 4.24 15.06
N ALA A 813 10.65 5.21 14.15
CA ALA A 813 10.00 5.19 12.85
C ALA A 813 10.96 5.64 11.74
N ILE A 814 10.67 5.17 10.54
CA ILE A 814 11.43 5.49 9.33
C ILE A 814 10.51 5.98 8.23
N ASP A 815 10.98 6.90 7.40
CA ASP A 815 10.33 7.27 6.14
C ASP A 815 11.12 6.59 4.99
N PRO A 816 10.53 5.61 4.29
CA PRO A 816 11.21 4.88 3.22
C PRO A 816 11.71 5.76 2.07
N ALA A 817 10.94 6.77 1.64
CA ALA A 817 11.21 7.48 0.39
C ALA A 817 10.96 8.99 0.43
N GLY A 818 10.45 9.53 1.54
CA GLY A 818 9.93 10.88 1.64
C GLY A 818 8.57 11.07 0.94
N HIS A 819 7.82 10.00 0.69
CA HIS A 819 6.51 10.01 0.00
C HIS A 819 5.60 8.86 0.48
N GLU A 820 5.97 8.19 1.56
CA GLU A 820 5.21 7.04 2.07
C GLU A 820 4.78 7.31 3.51
N THR A 821 3.66 6.71 3.92
CA THR A 821 3.33 6.64 5.34
C THR A 821 4.47 5.94 6.07
N TRP A 822 5.02 6.54 7.12
CA TRP A 822 6.18 6.00 7.82
C TRP A 822 5.94 4.59 8.37
N ILE A 823 7.01 3.81 8.43
CA ILE A 823 6.99 2.42 8.89
C ILE A 823 7.63 2.37 10.28
N ASP A 824 7.03 1.61 11.20
CA ASP A 824 7.69 1.24 12.46
C ASP A 824 8.95 0.41 12.14
N ILE A 825 10.03 0.64 12.87
CA ILE A 825 11.32 -0.10 12.83
C ILE A 825 11.18 -1.63 12.92
N ASN A 826 10.03 -2.14 13.35
CA ASN A 826 9.71 -3.57 13.43
C ASN A 826 8.98 -4.10 12.18
N GLY A 827 8.90 -3.31 11.10
CA GLY A 827 8.27 -3.69 9.83
C GLY A 827 6.74 -3.58 9.82
N ILE A 828 6.14 -2.92 10.82
CA ILE A 828 4.70 -2.63 10.86
C ILE A 828 4.47 -1.27 10.18
N VAL A 829 3.83 -1.27 9.02
CA VAL A 829 3.38 -0.02 8.36
C VAL A 829 2.42 0.72 9.30
N ILE A 830 2.81 1.89 9.83
CA ILE A 830 1.90 2.76 10.57
C ILE A 830 1.11 3.55 9.53
N CYS A 831 -0.04 3.02 9.12
CA CYS A 831 -1.10 3.89 8.63
C CYS A 831 -1.65 4.59 9.87
N ASN A 832 -1.60 5.93 9.89
CA ASN A 832 -2.21 6.86 10.85
C ASN A 832 -2.23 6.41 12.34
N PRO A 833 -1.59 7.13 13.28
CA PRO A 833 -1.66 6.80 14.71
C PRO A 833 -3.08 6.67 15.30
N SER A 834 -4.14 7.05 14.56
CA SER A 834 -5.53 6.81 14.94
C SER A 834 -6.01 5.34 14.84
N ASN A 835 -5.34 4.45 14.08
CA ASN A 835 -5.93 3.13 13.77
C ASN A 835 -4.90 1.97 13.67
N GLN A 836 -4.05 1.81 14.68
CA GLN A 836 -3.12 0.67 14.76
C GLN A 836 -3.79 -0.71 14.94
N ASN A 837 -5.12 -0.80 15.04
CA ASN A 837 -5.86 -2.06 15.19
C ASN A 837 -7.13 -2.11 14.31
N ASP A 838 -7.14 -1.42 13.17
CA ASP A 838 -8.34 -1.41 12.34
C ASP A 838 -8.42 -2.61 11.39
N ASN A 839 -9.48 -3.41 11.56
CA ASN A 839 -9.94 -4.41 10.60
C ASN A 839 -10.87 -3.80 9.54
N GLY A 840 -10.94 -2.46 9.47
CA GLY A 840 -11.76 -1.69 8.56
C GLY A 840 -11.44 -1.92 7.09
N ILE A 841 -12.46 -1.79 6.26
CA ILE A 841 -12.31 -1.78 4.81
C ILE A 841 -12.04 -0.33 4.39
N TYR A 842 -10.91 -0.12 3.74
CA TYR A 842 -10.47 1.19 3.27
C TYR A 842 -10.54 1.25 1.76
N GLN A 843 -11.15 2.31 1.23
CA GLN A 843 -11.15 2.59 -0.20
C GLN A 843 -10.13 3.70 -0.47
N TYR A 844 -9.14 3.40 -1.30
CA TYR A 844 -8.30 4.41 -1.93
C TYR A 844 -8.93 4.76 -3.29
N THR A 845 -9.47 5.97 -3.40
CA THR A 845 -9.85 6.53 -4.70
C THR A 845 -8.62 7.15 -5.36
N ARG A 846 -8.17 6.61 -6.51
CA ARG A 846 -7.20 7.33 -7.35
C ARG A 846 -7.83 8.66 -7.76
N GLY A 847 -7.19 9.77 -7.39
CA GLY A 847 -7.61 11.12 -7.77
C GLY A 847 -8.46 11.87 -6.74
N GLY A 848 -8.67 11.32 -5.54
CA GLY A 848 -9.25 12.06 -4.42
C GLY A 848 -8.19 12.24 -3.34
N TRP A 849 -7.69 13.46 -3.16
CA TRP A 849 -6.73 13.83 -2.12
C TRP A 849 -7.42 13.83 -0.75
N GLY A 850 -7.47 12.70 -0.07
CA GLY A 850 -8.04 12.61 1.28
C GLY A 850 -7.51 11.41 2.05
N PRO A 851 -7.49 11.47 3.39
CA PRO A 851 -7.15 10.31 4.22
C PRO A 851 -8.03 9.12 3.82
N ALA A 852 -7.47 7.90 3.89
CA ALA A 852 -8.21 6.67 3.62
C ALA A 852 -9.58 6.70 4.32
N ALA A 853 -10.66 6.76 3.54
CA ALA A 853 -12.00 6.79 4.09
C ALA A 853 -12.37 5.37 4.53
N PRO A 854 -12.81 5.17 5.79
CA PRO A 854 -13.46 3.92 6.15
C PRO A 854 -14.74 3.81 5.32
N VAL A 855 -14.77 2.83 4.40
CA VAL A 855 -15.97 2.52 3.59
C VAL A 855 -16.87 1.50 4.29
N GLY A 856 -16.41 0.94 5.41
CA GLY A 856 -17.23 0.20 6.34
C GLY A 856 -16.45 -0.61 7.37
N GLU A 857 -17.21 -1.14 8.33
CA GLU A 857 -16.76 -2.19 9.25
C GLU A 857 -17.23 -3.56 8.74
N SER A 858 -16.63 -4.65 9.18
CA SER A 858 -17.24 -5.97 8.94
C SER A 858 -18.47 -6.14 9.84
N TYR A 859 -19.48 -6.91 9.40
CA TYR A 859 -20.56 -7.30 10.33
C TYR A 859 -20.03 -8.11 11.53
N PHE A 860 -18.81 -8.66 11.46
CA PHE A 860 -18.19 -9.44 12.52
C PHE A 860 -16.67 -9.21 12.64
N TRP A 861 -16.21 -8.93 13.86
CA TRP A 861 -14.83 -8.64 14.26
C TRP A 861 -13.83 -9.81 14.11
N ASP A 862 -14.30 -10.99 13.69
CA ASP A 862 -13.58 -12.26 13.62
C ASP A 862 -13.03 -12.61 12.23
N THR A 863 -13.37 -11.83 11.18
CA THR A 863 -13.02 -12.12 9.77
C THR A 863 -11.63 -11.61 9.35
N PHE A 864 -10.88 -10.97 10.25
CA PHE A 864 -9.59 -10.36 9.95
C PHE A 864 -8.53 -10.77 11.00
N GLU A 865 -7.34 -11.16 10.55
CA GLU A 865 -6.18 -11.35 11.43
C GLU A 865 -5.62 -9.99 11.89
N LYS A 866 -4.92 -9.98 13.03
CA LYS A 866 -4.14 -8.81 13.47
C LYS A 866 -3.07 -8.54 12.41
N GLY A 867 -3.17 -7.42 11.69
CA GLY A 867 -2.27 -7.07 10.57
C GLY A 867 -2.82 -7.40 9.17
N SER A 868 -4.05 -7.92 9.05
CA SER A 868 -4.76 -8.01 7.77
C SER A 868 -5.18 -6.61 7.31
N LYS A 869 -4.47 -6.04 6.34
CA LYS A 869 -4.88 -4.84 5.63
C LYS A 869 -5.37 -5.22 4.24
N ILE A 870 -6.58 -4.78 3.88
CA ILE A 870 -7.01 -4.76 2.48
C ILE A 870 -6.30 -3.61 1.80
N PHE A 871 -5.21 -3.91 1.11
CA PHE A 871 -4.60 -2.96 0.19
C PHE A 871 -5.14 -3.18 -1.20
N MET A 872 -5.81 -2.16 -1.74
CA MET A 872 -5.91 -2.00 -3.19
C MET A 872 -4.51 -1.63 -3.71
N ASN A 873 -3.63 -2.63 -3.91
CA ASN A 873 -2.35 -2.35 -4.52
C ASN A 873 -2.49 -2.49 -6.05
N ARG A 874 -2.34 -1.34 -6.72
CA ARG A 874 -2.68 -1.10 -8.12
C ARG A 874 -1.69 -1.70 -9.13
N ASP A 875 -0.58 -2.30 -8.68
CA ASP A 875 0.43 -2.85 -9.60
C ASP A 875 0.00 -4.13 -10.35
N LYS A 876 -1.25 -4.60 -10.16
CA LYS A 876 -1.86 -5.67 -10.98
C LYS A 876 -3.31 -5.40 -11.41
N THR A 877 -3.84 -4.19 -11.27
CA THR A 877 -5.28 -3.92 -11.49
C THR A 877 -5.65 -3.32 -12.85
N ASN A 878 -4.74 -3.23 -13.82
CA ASN A 878 -5.15 -2.80 -15.16
C ASN A 878 -5.91 -3.91 -15.94
N ASP A 879 -5.78 -5.19 -15.56
CA ASP A 879 -6.36 -6.28 -16.36
C ASP A 879 -7.78 -6.71 -15.95
N PHE A 880 -8.29 -6.28 -14.79
CA PHE A 880 -9.61 -6.74 -14.30
C PHE A 880 -10.73 -5.68 -14.35
N PHE A 881 -10.38 -4.38 -14.37
CA PHE A 881 -11.38 -3.31 -14.44
C PHE A 881 -12.09 -3.21 -15.79
N GLU A 882 -11.55 -3.82 -16.84
CA GLU A 882 -12.22 -3.94 -18.15
C GLU A 882 -13.16 -5.16 -18.24
N LEU A 883 -13.19 -6.04 -17.23
CA LEU A 883 -14.12 -7.17 -17.17
C LEU A 883 -15.41 -6.84 -16.38
N ALA A 884 -15.32 -5.97 -15.36
CA ALA A 884 -16.42 -5.72 -14.42
C ALA A 884 -17.48 -4.71 -14.92
N LYS A 885 -17.20 -3.96 -15.99
CA LYS A 885 -18.18 -3.08 -16.64
C LYS A 885 -19.28 -3.85 -17.40
N SER A 886 -19.16 -5.17 -17.50
CA SER A 886 -19.93 -6.00 -18.43
C SER A 886 -21.20 -6.66 -17.84
N THR A 887 -21.59 -6.38 -16.58
CA THR A 887 -22.79 -7.01 -15.96
C THR A 887 -23.65 -6.10 -15.04
N GLU A 888 -24.29 -5.08 -15.61
CA GLU A 888 -25.76 -5.01 -15.74
C GLU A 888 -26.78 -5.05 -14.56
N TRP A 889 -26.48 -5.49 -13.34
CA TRP A 889 -27.57 -5.58 -12.34
C TRP A 889 -27.16 -5.52 -10.86
N ILE A 890 -26.66 -4.38 -10.36
CA ILE A 890 -26.36 -4.22 -8.93
C ILE A 890 -26.52 -2.74 -8.45
N PRO A 891 -27.12 -2.45 -7.26
CA PRO A 891 -27.27 -1.09 -6.72
C PRO A 891 -25.96 -0.48 -6.19
N ASP A 892 -25.91 0.86 -6.19
CA ASP A 892 -24.87 1.77 -5.71
C ASP A 892 -23.90 1.16 -4.68
N THR A 893 -22.66 0.95 -5.13
CA THR A 893 -21.50 0.42 -4.40
C THR A 893 -21.57 -1.05 -3.99
N ILE A 894 -21.37 -1.91 -4.99
CA ILE A 894 -20.80 -3.25 -4.80
C ILE A 894 -19.41 -3.27 -5.43
N VAL A 895 -18.39 -3.34 -4.58
CA VAL A 895 -16.98 -3.52 -4.97
C VAL A 895 -16.64 -4.99 -4.79
N ALA A 896 -16.28 -5.68 -5.87
CA ALA A 896 -15.66 -6.99 -5.77
C ALA A 896 -14.22 -6.80 -5.27
N LEU A 897 -13.85 -7.49 -4.19
CA LEU A 897 -12.50 -7.48 -3.63
C LEU A 897 -11.78 -8.76 -4.10
N GLU A 898 -10.63 -8.61 -4.77
CA GLU A 898 -9.70 -9.72 -5.07
C GLU A 898 -8.54 -9.72 -4.06
N SER A 899 -8.20 -10.88 -3.52
CA SER A 899 -6.98 -11.04 -2.73
C SER A 899 -5.76 -11.16 -3.66
N ARG A 900 -4.69 -10.42 -3.38
CA ARG A 900 -3.38 -10.72 -3.99
C ARG A 900 -2.93 -12.13 -3.63
N SER A 901 -2.31 -12.82 -4.60
CA SER A 901 -1.54 -14.04 -4.34
C SER A 901 -0.57 -13.81 -3.17
N GLY A 902 -0.67 -14.66 -2.15
CA GLY A 902 0.27 -14.71 -1.03
C GLY A 902 -0.13 -14.05 0.29
N LYS A 903 -1.33 -13.46 0.45
CA LYS A 903 -1.82 -13.01 1.79
C LYS A 903 -3.22 -13.56 2.09
N LYS A 904 -3.33 -14.27 3.22
CA LYS A 904 -4.51 -14.97 3.72
C LYS A 904 -5.66 -13.99 3.98
N TYR A 905 -6.76 -14.18 3.25
CA TYR A 905 -8.08 -13.62 3.58
C TYR A 905 -8.95 -14.77 4.08
N ASP A 906 -9.53 -14.65 5.28
CA ASP A 906 -10.49 -15.65 5.80
C ASP A 906 -11.92 -15.11 5.75
N PRO A 907 -12.67 -15.41 4.67
CA PRO A 907 -14.10 -15.59 4.73
C PRO A 907 -14.42 -17.08 4.58
N LYS A 908 -14.16 -17.87 5.64
CA LYS A 908 -14.55 -19.28 5.87
C LYS A 908 -14.87 -20.05 4.60
N VAL A 909 -13.81 -20.47 3.89
CA VAL A 909 -13.87 -21.37 2.73
C VAL A 909 -14.32 -22.76 3.21
N THR A 910 -15.64 -22.90 3.30
CA THR A 910 -16.31 -24.16 3.56
C THR A 910 -17.36 -24.31 2.48
N TRP A 911 -17.25 -25.34 1.64
CA TRP A 911 -18.27 -25.86 0.70
C TRP A 911 -18.18 -25.49 -0.80
N GLY A 912 -16.96 -25.43 -1.39
CA GLY A 912 -16.81 -25.42 -2.85
C GLY A 912 -17.36 -24.17 -3.55
N TYR A 913 -17.42 -23.06 -2.80
CA TYR A 913 -17.68 -21.72 -3.30
C TYR A 913 -16.33 -21.12 -3.74
N LYS A 914 -16.21 -20.63 -4.98
CA LYS A 914 -15.06 -19.78 -5.35
C LYS A 914 -15.02 -18.60 -4.35
N PRO A 915 -13.84 -18.17 -3.86
CA PRO A 915 -13.71 -17.05 -2.92
C PRO A 915 -13.93 -15.77 -3.70
N THR A 916 -15.17 -15.50 -4.09
CA THR A 916 -15.49 -14.44 -5.03
C THR A 916 -16.79 -13.80 -4.59
N SER A 917 -16.67 -12.60 -4.02
CA SER A 917 -17.71 -11.60 -3.73
C SER A 917 -18.46 -11.65 -2.38
N GLY A 918 -18.37 -10.51 -1.67
CA GLY A 918 -19.27 -10.04 -0.62
C GLY A 918 -19.57 -8.56 -0.86
N PHE A 919 -20.56 -7.99 -0.17
CA PHE A 919 -21.13 -6.67 -0.46
C PHE A 919 -21.18 -5.80 0.79
N VAL A 920 -21.02 -4.49 0.63
CA VAL A 920 -21.20 -3.53 1.72
C VAL A 920 -22.67 -3.09 1.73
N LEU A 921 -23.34 -3.29 2.86
CA LEU A 921 -24.74 -2.89 3.09
C LEU A 921 -24.79 -1.94 4.30
N ASN A 922 -25.17 -0.67 4.08
CA ASN A 922 -25.17 0.39 5.12
C ASN A 922 -23.81 0.53 5.84
N GLY A 923 -22.71 0.58 5.10
CA GLY A 923 -21.37 0.71 5.70
C GLY A 923 -20.88 -0.55 6.43
N LYS A 924 -21.50 -1.72 6.20
CA LYS A 924 -21.06 -3.00 6.79
C LYS A 924 -20.91 -4.11 5.74
N TYR A 925 -19.77 -4.80 5.73
CA TYR A 925 -19.50 -5.89 4.77
C TYR A 925 -20.18 -7.21 5.18
N ALA A 926 -20.98 -7.78 4.27
CA ALA A 926 -21.69 -9.05 4.41
C ALA A 926 -21.47 -9.94 3.18
N THR A 927 -21.30 -11.25 3.37
CA THR A 927 -21.19 -12.18 2.23
C THR A 927 -22.55 -12.39 1.55
N VAL A 928 -22.55 -12.89 0.31
CA VAL A 928 -23.77 -13.30 -0.42
C VAL A 928 -24.60 -14.30 0.40
N ARG A 929 -23.93 -15.16 1.17
CA ARG A 929 -24.53 -16.16 2.07
C ARG A 929 -25.23 -15.52 3.27
N ASP A 930 -24.66 -14.46 3.83
CA ASP A 930 -25.19 -13.76 5.01
C ASP A 930 -26.51 -13.05 4.68
N ILE A 931 -26.57 -12.40 3.52
CA ILE A 931 -27.78 -11.73 3.02
C ILE A 931 -28.89 -12.74 2.70
N GLY A 932 -28.55 -13.89 2.13
CA GLY A 932 -29.50 -14.97 1.87
C GLY A 932 -30.20 -15.47 3.14
N ASN A 933 -29.45 -15.61 4.24
CA ASN A 933 -29.99 -16.03 5.54
C ASN A 933 -30.84 -14.94 6.21
N ALA A 934 -30.41 -13.67 6.12
CA ALA A 934 -31.17 -12.54 6.64
C ALA A 934 -32.53 -12.34 5.93
N LEU A 935 -32.55 -12.47 4.59
CA LEU A 935 -33.77 -12.35 3.77
C LEU A 935 -34.74 -13.53 3.99
N ALA A 936 -34.22 -14.76 4.13
CA ALA A 936 -35.04 -15.92 4.46
C ALA A 936 -35.71 -15.77 5.84
N GLY A 937 -35.01 -15.20 6.83
CA GLY A 937 -35.53 -14.95 8.18
C GLY A 937 -36.64 -13.90 8.21
N LEU A 938 -36.45 -12.80 7.46
CA LEU A 938 -37.45 -11.76 7.27
C LEU A 938 -38.74 -12.32 6.64
N ASN A 939 -38.62 -13.16 5.61
CA ASN A 939 -39.76 -13.72 4.88
C ASN A 939 -40.54 -14.75 5.73
N ALA A 940 -39.84 -15.60 6.50
CA ALA A 940 -40.48 -16.58 7.36
C ALA A 940 -41.37 -15.95 8.46
N ARG A 941 -41.00 -14.76 8.96
CA ARG A 941 -41.80 -14.02 9.95
C ARG A 941 -42.94 -13.22 9.31
N ILE A 942 -42.74 -12.64 8.12
CA ILE A 942 -43.79 -11.90 7.39
C ILE A 942 -44.87 -12.85 6.87
N GLY A 943 -44.50 -14.04 6.40
CA GLY A 943 -45.41 -15.09 5.91
C GLY A 943 -45.93 -16.08 6.96
N ALA A 944 -45.51 -15.96 8.23
CA ALA A 944 -45.79 -16.93 9.31
C ALA A 944 -45.38 -18.38 8.99
N THR A 945 -44.26 -18.55 8.28
CA THR A 945 -43.74 -19.83 7.81
C THR A 945 -43.08 -20.63 8.95
N PRO A 946 -43.36 -21.93 9.14
CA PRO A 946 -42.72 -22.75 10.16
C PRO A 946 -41.20 -22.85 10.00
N PHE A 947 -40.46 -22.93 11.12
CA PHE A 947 -38.99 -22.94 11.15
C PHE A 947 -38.34 -23.97 10.22
N LYS A 948 -38.97 -25.14 10.06
CA LYS A 948 -38.51 -26.20 9.14
C LYS A 948 -38.57 -25.80 7.66
N GLU A 949 -39.56 -25.01 7.27
CA GLU A 949 -39.69 -24.49 5.91
C GLU A 949 -38.74 -23.30 5.68
N PHE A 950 -38.50 -22.47 6.70
CA PHE A 950 -37.41 -21.46 6.70
C PHE A 950 -36.04 -22.09 6.40
N GLN A 951 -35.70 -23.21 7.06
CA GLN A 951 -34.43 -23.90 6.85
C GLN A 951 -34.29 -24.46 5.43
N ARG A 952 -35.39 -24.88 4.80
CA ARG A 952 -35.42 -25.33 3.40
C ARG A 952 -35.22 -24.17 2.43
N MET A 953 -35.80 -23.00 2.71
CA MET A 953 -35.61 -21.78 1.91
C MET A 953 -34.16 -21.28 1.96
N ALA A 954 -33.56 -21.22 3.16
CA ALA A 954 -32.14 -20.88 3.31
C ALA A 954 -31.22 -21.87 2.58
N GLY A 955 -31.50 -23.18 2.70
CA GLY A 955 -30.77 -24.22 1.96
C GLY A 955 -30.90 -24.13 0.43
N ALA A 956 -32.06 -23.71 -0.09
CA ALA A 956 -32.28 -23.52 -1.53
C ALA A 956 -31.52 -22.31 -2.10
N VAL A 957 -31.39 -21.23 -1.32
CA VAL A 957 -30.56 -20.07 -1.67
C VAL A 957 -29.09 -20.47 -1.73
N HIS A 958 -28.63 -21.31 -0.80
CA HIS A 958 -27.26 -21.84 -0.79
C HIS A 958 -26.94 -22.71 -2.03
N GLN A 959 -27.91 -23.39 -2.63
CA GLN A 959 -27.68 -24.30 -3.77
C GLN A 959 -27.58 -23.62 -5.15
N LYS A 960 -28.11 -22.41 -5.35
CA LYS A 960 -28.33 -21.84 -6.72
C LYS A 960 -27.28 -20.86 -7.25
N LYS A 961 -26.09 -20.76 -6.62
CA LYS A 961 -24.89 -20.06 -7.16
C LYS A 961 -25.15 -18.69 -7.84
N GLY A 962 -25.65 -17.69 -7.12
CA GLY A 962 -25.66 -16.28 -7.57
C GLY A 962 -26.92 -15.45 -7.29
N LEU A 963 -26.82 -14.12 -7.45
CA LEU A 963 -27.88 -13.11 -7.22
C LEU A 963 -29.17 -13.37 -8.04
N THR A 964 -29.05 -13.95 -9.24
CA THR A 964 -30.16 -14.35 -10.12
C THR A 964 -31.06 -15.44 -9.52
N GLY A 965 -30.55 -16.26 -8.59
CA GLY A 965 -31.33 -17.27 -7.87
C GLY A 965 -32.28 -16.68 -6.81
N ILE A 966 -32.01 -15.46 -6.33
CA ILE A 966 -32.84 -14.78 -5.33
C ILE A 966 -34.19 -14.43 -5.95
N ALA A 967 -34.24 -13.85 -7.16
CA ALA A 967 -35.49 -13.44 -7.83
C ALA A 967 -36.43 -14.62 -8.18
N LEU A 968 -35.87 -15.77 -8.60
CA LEU A 968 -36.65 -16.95 -9.01
C LEU A 968 -37.28 -17.72 -7.85
N SER A 969 -36.78 -17.54 -6.62
CA SER A 969 -37.24 -18.24 -5.42
C SER A 969 -38.42 -17.55 -4.73
N TYR A 970 -38.73 -16.30 -5.12
CA TYR A 970 -39.79 -15.47 -4.55
C TYR A 970 -41.20 -15.79 -5.10
N PHE A 971 -41.34 -16.51 -6.22
CA PHE A 971 -42.62 -16.72 -6.92
C PHE A 971 -43.05 -18.18 -7.12
N GLY A 972 -42.52 -19.11 -6.31
CA GLY A 972 -43.12 -20.43 -6.10
C GLY A 972 -42.68 -21.54 -7.05
N LYS A 973 -41.79 -22.41 -6.55
CA LYS A 973 -41.77 -23.87 -6.76
C LYS A 973 -40.73 -24.54 -5.83
N GLU A 974 -40.95 -25.83 -5.59
CA GLU A 974 -40.47 -26.71 -4.50
C GLU A 974 -39.01 -26.54 -4.02
N TYR A 975 -38.84 -26.57 -2.69
CA TYR A 975 -37.56 -26.47 -1.97
C TYR A 975 -36.92 -27.83 -1.71
N GLY A 976 -35.59 -27.91 -1.80
CA GLY A 976 -34.79 -29.10 -1.47
C GLY A 976 -34.82 -29.47 0.04
N PRO A 977 -34.17 -30.58 0.44
CA PRO A 977 -34.14 -31.03 1.83
C PRO A 977 -33.39 -30.04 2.74
N ALA A 978 -33.81 -29.95 4.02
CA ALA A 978 -33.19 -29.09 5.02
C ALA A 978 -31.73 -29.52 5.30
N PRO A 979 -30.80 -28.58 5.52
CA PRO A 979 -29.41 -28.91 5.85
C PRO A 979 -29.29 -29.66 7.19
N THR A 980 -28.30 -30.55 7.30
CA THR A 980 -28.06 -31.39 8.49
C THR A 980 -26.94 -30.82 9.38
N TYR A 981 -27.36 -30.35 10.57
CA TYR A 981 -26.66 -30.03 11.82
C TYR A 981 -25.35 -29.19 11.83
N GLY A 982 -25.42 -28.09 12.61
CA GLY A 982 -24.33 -27.14 12.94
C GLY A 982 -24.79 -25.68 12.88
N GLU A 983 -25.75 -25.38 12.00
CA GLU A 983 -26.06 -23.99 11.59
C GLU A 983 -27.32 -23.39 12.23
N ILE A 984 -27.99 -24.11 13.15
CA ILE A 984 -29.30 -23.70 13.69
C ILE A 984 -29.18 -22.37 14.47
N ASN A 985 -28.13 -22.20 15.28
CA ASN A 985 -27.94 -20.99 16.08
C ASN A 985 -27.45 -19.80 15.25
N LEU A 986 -26.58 -20.02 14.28
CA LEU A 986 -26.10 -18.98 13.37
C LEU A 986 -27.25 -18.45 12.49
N GLN A 987 -28.01 -19.36 11.87
CA GLN A 987 -29.19 -19.00 11.06
C GLN A 987 -30.27 -18.32 11.91
N TYR A 988 -30.45 -18.74 13.16
CA TYR A 988 -31.36 -18.09 14.10
C TYR A 988 -30.89 -16.67 14.49
N ARG A 989 -29.61 -16.47 14.81
CA ARG A 989 -29.02 -15.15 15.08
C ARG A 989 -29.09 -14.21 13.87
N MET A 990 -28.75 -14.70 12.67
CA MET A 990 -28.85 -13.95 11.41
C MET A 990 -30.29 -13.59 11.05
N SER A 991 -31.26 -14.45 11.40
CA SER A 991 -32.68 -14.13 11.24
C SER A 991 -33.16 -13.04 12.21
N ILE A 992 -32.56 -12.95 13.41
CA ILE A 992 -32.85 -11.89 14.39
C ILE A 992 -32.20 -10.56 13.99
N ILE A 993 -30.99 -10.58 13.42
CA ILE A 993 -30.31 -9.38 12.90
C ILE A 993 -31.02 -8.86 11.66
N GLY A 994 -31.28 -9.74 10.68
CA GLY A 994 -32.10 -9.42 9.51
C GLY A 994 -33.50 -8.93 9.90
N TYR A 995 -34.10 -9.48 10.95
CA TYR A 995 -35.33 -8.94 11.52
C TYR A 995 -35.10 -7.55 12.15
N ASN A 996 -34.22 -7.35 13.12
CA ASN A 996 -34.11 -6.06 13.80
C ASN A 996 -33.69 -4.91 12.87
N GLU A 997 -32.78 -5.15 11.92
CA GLU A 997 -32.27 -4.11 11.02
C GLU A 997 -33.11 -3.94 9.74
N LEU A 998 -33.55 -5.04 9.08
CA LEU A 998 -34.37 -4.95 7.86
C LEU A 998 -35.88 -4.82 8.16
N TYR A 999 -36.38 -5.31 9.30
CA TYR A 999 -37.79 -5.11 9.70
C TYR A 999 -38.06 -3.67 10.15
N ASP A 1000 -37.09 -2.96 10.72
CA ASP A 1000 -37.24 -1.54 11.02
C ASP A 1000 -37.16 -0.69 9.75
N ALA A 1001 -36.34 -1.09 8.77
CA ALA A 1001 -36.41 -0.56 7.40
C ALA A 1001 -37.77 -0.86 6.73
N TYR A 1002 -38.32 -2.08 6.92
CA TYR A 1002 -39.65 -2.48 6.46
C TYR A 1002 -40.79 -1.75 7.19
N LYS A 1003 -40.69 -1.47 8.51
CA LYS A 1003 -41.68 -0.66 9.25
C LYS A 1003 -41.64 0.79 8.80
N LYS A 1004 -40.44 1.35 8.55
CA LYS A 1004 -40.27 2.68 7.94
C LYS A 1004 -40.89 2.71 6.55
N TRP A 1005 -40.65 1.68 5.73
CA TRP A 1005 -41.25 1.51 4.41
C TRP A 1005 -42.77 1.32 4.47
N LYS A 1006 -43.30 0.45 5.34
CA LYS A 1006 -44.72 0.17 5.52
C LYS A 1006 -45.47 1.36 6.09
N ARG A 1007 -44.90 2.11 7.06
CA ARG A 1007 -45.46 3.40 7.51
C ARG A 1007 -45.51 4.41 6.36
N LYS A 1008 -44.47 4.51 5.52
CA LYS A 1008 -44.48 5.36 4.32
C LYS A 1008 -45.50 4.89 3.29
N TRP A 1009 -45.63 3.58 3.09
CA TRP A 1009 -46.57 2.98 2.14
C TRP A 1009 -48.02 3.14 2.60
N GLU A 1010 -48.32 2.91 3.87
CA GLU A 1010 -49.64 3.15 4.47
C GLU A 1010 -49.97 4.66 4.49
N GLN A 1011 -49.00 5.54 4.74
CA GLN A 1011 -49.18 7.00 4.58
C GLN A 1011 -49.45 7.41 3.12
N ASN A 1012 -48.82 6.76 2.14
CA ASN A 1012 -49.04 7.00 0.71
C ASN A 1012 -50.34 6.34 0.18
N ALA A 1013 -50.72 5.17 0.70
CA ALA A 1013 -51.97 4.48 0.38
C ALA A 1013 -53.19 5.20 0.98
N THR A 1014 -53.04 5.82 2.15
CA THR A 1014 -54.09 6.68 2.75
C THR A 1014 -54.25 8.00 1.98
N LYS A 1015 -53.19 8.51 1.34
CA LYS A 1015 -53.27 9.61 0.37
C LYS A 1015 -53.97 9.17 -0.93
N LYS A 1016 -53.64 8.00 -1.48
CA LYS A 1016 -54.26 7.45 -2.71
C LYS A 1016 -55.74 7.05 -2.53
N ASN A 1017 -56.15 6.60 -1.34
CA ASN A 1017 -57.55 6.26 -1.03
C ASN A 1017 -58.41 7.46 -0.60
N ARG A 1018 -57.82 8.60 -0.24
CA ARG A 1018 -58.56 9.88 -0.08
C ARG A 1018 -58.80 10.60 -1.41
N GLU A 1019 -58.07 10.22 -2.46
CA GLU A 1019 -58.23 10.80 -3.81
C GLU A 1019 -59.08 9.92 -4.77
N MET A 1020 -59.61 8.78 -4.31
CA MET A 1020 -60.46 7.86 -5.11
C MET A 1020 -61.90 7.69 -4.59
N ASN A 1021 -62.48 8.69 -3.91
CA ASN A 1021 -63.91 8.68 -3.57
C ASN A 1021 -64.60 10.04 -3.78
N ILE A 1022 -64.41 10.62 -4.97
CA ILE A 1022 -65.33 11.61 -5.53
C ILE A 1022 -65.61 11.23 -6.99
N ILE A 1023 -66.87 10.79 -7.20
CA ILE A 1023 -67.60 10.57 -8.47
C ILE A 1023 -67.42 9.18 -9.13
N SER A 1024 -68.30 8.25 -8.77
CA SER A 1024 -69.25 7.72 -9.77
C SER A 1024 -70.62 8.31 -9.39
N PRO A 1025 -71.56 8.56 -10.33
CA PRO A 1025 -72.68 9.50 -10.15
C PRO A 1025 -73.38 9.47 -8.80
#